data_AF-A0A7X7GFW1-F1
#
_entry.id   AF-A0A7X7GFW1-F1
#
_cell.length_a   1.000
_cell.length_b   1.000
_cell.length_c   1.000
_cell.angle_alpha   90.00
_cell.angle_beta   90.00
_cell.angle_gamma   90.00
#
_symmetry.space_group_name_H-M   'P 1'
#
loop_
_entity.id
_entity.type
_entity.pdbx_description
1 polymer ?
#
loop_
_entity_poly.entity_id
_entity_poly.type
_entity_poly.pdbx_seq_one_letter_code
_entity_poly.pdbx_strand_id
1 'polypeptide(L)'
;MSAQDLPIELRRALSTVARTPRLLVASDYDGTMAPIVADPEKAFPHAESVLALRALAGLSATTAAVISGRALKDLAALSRLPSEVHLVGSHGSEFDVGFVHAIDADAKRLLAEVTDELQRLAVVYAGTSVEIKPASVAFHVRKADPDDAERALAAVRAGAATWTGVEVTEGKAVIELAVIVTDKGHALDIIRHQEAATAAVFIGDDVTDEKAFIRLQGPDIGVKVGEGDSAAQYRVANTEDVAAALAFLLEERRTWLSGAHAPPIERLTMLANPRTVALVTPNGTLTWMCHPEPDSAAVFAHLLGGDDAGHFTIAPERPSLPLSQRYIDGTMTVQTRWASLAVTDYLPHDVEVGRTDLTRVITGTASAVVTFAPRPEFGQGQVHLEAEGDGLRVYGTNEPIVLRSPGVEWTVTTDGTQQTAQAVVDPSRGDVVLELRCGTEDSGPHSRTEDERRQESESHWRDWANGLSLPPLKPDLMKRSALTLRGLVHADSGAIMAAATTSLPEEIGGVRNWDYRYCWLRDAALTSSALVSVGSTDEAENYLDWVHDVLETLPGPERLHPLYTLAGTSLPPEAVIDSLPGYAGSRPVRVGNAANQQVQLDVFGPIVELISSLAHHRKASGVADALSDRDWELVCAMVEAVERRWFEPDHGIWEIRDNPRHHVYSKVMGWVSVDRALKLASEFGRTPGPEWTDLRDEIATEVREQGWNDEVRSYTAAYDGTDLDAATLFIGLSGLIDPSDERFAATVIATEAELRSGSTVYRYRHDDGLPGTEGGFHLCAAWLVEAYLLIGARSQAEALFAQLVDAAGPTGLLSEEYDPVAERSLGNHPQAYSHLGLLRCAQLLA
;
A
#
# COMPACT_ATOMS: atom_id res chain seq x y z
N MET A 1 14.68 18.38 -29.20
CA MET A 1 15.10 16.96 -29.33
C MET A 1 14.06 16.10 -28.64
N SER A 2 13.94 14.83 -29.01
CA SER A 2 13.01 13.92 -28.33
C SER A 2 13.74 13.16 -27.23
N ALA A 3 13.03 12.68 -26.21
CA ALA A 3 13.63 11.83 -25.19
C ALA A 3 14.30 10.56 -25.77
N GLN A 4 13.95 10.14 -26.99
CA GLN A 4 14.58 8.99 -27.67
C GLN A 4 16.04 9.25 -28.09
N ASP A 5 16.45 10.52 -28.14
CA ASP A 5 17.81 10.94 -28.51
C ASP A 5 18.79 10.79 -27.33
N LEU A 6 18.30 10.55 -26.11
CA LEU A 6 19.13 10.29 -24.93
C LEU A 6 19.80 8.90 -25.00
N PRO A 7 21.04 8.76 -24.48
CA PRO A 7 21.70 7.46 -24.34
C PRO A 7 20.81 6.42 -23.66
N ILE A 8 20.75 5.21 -24.22
CA ILE A 8 19.85 4.15 -23.74
C ILE A 8 20.10 3.78 -22.27
N GLU A 9 21.36 3.77 -21.84
CA GLU A 9 21.73 3.46 -20.46
C GLU A 9 21.30 4.57 -19.49
N LEU A 10 21.35 5.84 -19.91
CA LEU A 10 20.80 6.93 -19.12
C LEU A 10 19.28 6.81 -19.00
N ARG A 11 18.56 6.48 -20.07
CA ARG A 11 17.11 6.27 -20.01
C ARG A 11 16.73 5.13 -19.06
N ARG A 12 17.43 4.00 -19.11
CA ARG A 12 17.20 2.90 -18.16
C ARG A 12 17.42 3.35 -16.72
N ALA A 13 18.51 4.05 -16.46
CA ALA A 13 18.81 4.56 -15.14
C ALA A 13 17.72 5.52 -14.64
N LEU A 14 17.32 6.49 -15.46
CA LEU A 14 16.25 7.43 -15.14
C LEU A 14 14.90 6.72 -14.90
N SER A 15 14.55 5.71 -15.71
CA SER A 15 13.35 4.89 -15.47
C SER A 15 13.41 4.13 -14.15
N THR A 16 14.59 3.65 -13.73
CA THR A 16 14.78 2.96 -12.44
C THR A 16 14.66 3.95 -11.29
N VAL A 17 15.40 5.06 -11.32
CA VAL A 17 15.38 6.06 -10.23
C VAL A 17 14.01 6.72 -10.08
N ALA A 18 13.25 6.86 -11.17
CA ALA A 18 11.88 7.36 -11.16
C ALA A 18 10.93 6.55 -10.26
N ARG A 19 11.27 5.29 -9.98
CA ARG A 19 10.45 4.36 -9.18
C ARG A 19 10.87 4.29 -7.72
N THR A 20 11.83 5.13 -7.31
CA THR A 20 12.31 5.16 -5.94
C THR A 20 11.29 5.79 -4.99
N PRO A 21 11.19 5.35 -3.73
CA PRO A 21 10.12 5.81 -2.85
C PRO A 21 10.09 7.34 -2.63
N ARG A 22 11.25 7.98 -2.43
CA ARG A 22 11.42 9.44 -2.29
C ARG A 22 12.56 9.90 -3.20
N LEU A 23 12.25 10.74 -4.18
CA LEU A 23 13.20 11.15 -5.21
C LEU A 23 13.59 12.63 -5.06
N LEU A 24 14.89 12.89 -4.95
CA LEU A 24 15.44 14.24 -5.09
C LEU A 24 15.97 14.45 -6.50
N VAL A 25 15.49 15.46 -7.22
CA VAL A 25 16.01 15.86 -8.54
C VAL A 25 16.67 17.23 -8.40
N ALA A 26 17.99 17.25 -8.41
CA ALA A 26 18.79 18.45 -8.28
C ALA A 26 19.58 18.74 -9.57
N SER A 27 19.76 20.02 -9.89
CA SER A 27 20.53 20.45 -11.06
C SER A 27 21.36 21.69 -10.74
N ASP A 28 22.52 21.82 -11.39
CA ASP A 28 23.17 23.13 -11.50
C ASP A 28 22.40 24.02 -12.49
N TYR A 29 22.63 25.33 -12.37
CA TYR A 29 22.01 26.36 -13.18
C TYR A 29 22.83 26.69 -14.44
N ASP A 30 24.04 27.25 -14.27
CA ASP A 30 24.89 27.68 -15.37
C ASP A 30 25.51 26.47 -16.06
N GLY A 31 25.64 26.50 -17.39
CA GLY A 31 26.19 25.39 -18.18
C GLY A 31 25.38 24.10 -18.20
N THR A 32 24.34 24.01 -17.37
CA THR A 32 23.46 22.86 -17.24
C THR A 32 22.02 23.18 -17.66
N MET A 33 21.29 23.97 -16.87
CA MET A 33 19.93 24.40 -17.24
C MET A 33 19.93 25.61 -18.17
N ALA A 34 20.90 26.50 -18.00
CA ALA A 34 21.12 27.70 -18.79
C ALA A 34 22.47 27.58 -19.54
N PRO A 35 22.51 27.86 -20.85
CA PRO A 35 23.77 27.81 -21.58
C PRO A 35 24.75 28.87 -21.07
N ILE A 36 26.05 28.54 -21.07
CA ILE A 36 27.10 29.51 -20.75
C ILE A 36 27.11 30.61 -21.82
N VAL A 37 26.85 31.85 -21.40
CA VAL A 37 26.84 33.04 -22.26
C VAL A 37 27.86 34.08 -21.77
N ALA A 38 28.27 34.98 -22.67
CA ALA A 38 29.26 36.00 -22.35
C ALA A 38 28.81 37.03 -21.30
N ASP A 39 27.50 37.20 -21.13
CA ASP A 39 26.89 38.09 -20.14
C ASP A 39 26.05 37.26 -19.16
N PRO A 40 26.54 37.00 -17.94
CA PRO A 40 25.86 36.13 -16.96
C PRO A 40 24.44 36.57 -16.58
N GLU A 41 24.08 37.85 -16.76
CA GLU A 41 22.71 38.34 -16.52
C GLU A 41 21.73 37.91 -17.63
N LYS A 42 22.23 37.33 -18.73
CA LYS A 42 21.45 36.82 -19.86
C LYS A 42 21.46 35.30 -19.98
N ALA A 43 22.02 34.59 -18.99
CA ALA A 43 22.01 33.14 -18.93
C ALA A 43 20.62 32.65 -18.49
N PHE A 44 19.64 32.70 -19.40
CA PHE A 44 18.30 32.19 -19.12
C PHE A 44 18.23 30.68 -19.30
N PRO A 45 17.53 29.95 -18.43
CA PRO A 45 17.39 28.51 -18.57
C PRO A 45 16.47 28.17 -19.74
N HIS A 46 16.63 26.98 -20.31
CA HIS A 46 15.66 26.46 -21.26
C HIS A 46 14.28 26.36 -20.61
N ALA A 47 13.25 26.83 -21.32
CA ALA A 47 11.87 26.81 -20.81
C ALA A 47 11.39 25.39 -20.47
N GLU A 48 11.84 24.41 -21.25
CA GLU A 48 11.54 22.99 -21.05
C GLU A 48 12.12 22.46 -19.73
N SER A 49 13.36 22.81 -19.37
CA SER A 49 13.97 22.43 -18.08
C SER A 49 13.21 23.02 -16.90
N VAL A 50 12.78 24.29 -17.01
CA VAL A 50 11.99 24.97 -15.97
C VAL A 50 10.62 24.31 -15.80
N LEU A 51 9.94 23.99 -16.90
CA LEU A 51 8.64 23.31 -16.86
C LEU A 51 8.76 21.91 -16.25
N ALA A 52 9.80 21.16 -16.62
CA ALA A 52 10.02 19.81 -16.12
C ALA A 52 10.31 19.79 -14.61
N LEU A 53 11.23 20.63 -14.12
CA LEU A 53 11.52 20.71 -12.68
C LEU A 53 10.33 21.21 -11.87
N ARG A 54 9.57 22.19 -12.39
CA ARG A 54 8.32 22.63 -11.75
C ARG A 54 7.31 21.49 -11.63
N ALA A 55 7.14 20.73 -12.71
CA ALA A 55 6.20 19.61 -12.71
C ALA A 55 6.67 18.49 -11.78
N LEU A 56 7.98 18.19 -11.73
CA LEU A 56 8.58 17.22 -10.81
C LEU A 56 8.37 17.62 -9.35
N ALA A 57 8.58 18.89 -8.99
CA ALA A 57 8.32 19.40 -7.64
C ALA A 57 6.85 19.30 -7.21
N GLY A 58 5.93 19.24 -8.18
CA GLY A 58 4.50 19.06 -7.92
C GLY A 58 4.05 17.60 -7.78
N LEU A 59 4.94 16.63 -8.01
CA LEU A 59 4.62 15.21 -7.87
C LEU A 59 4.82 14.74 -6.42
N SER A 60 4.00 13.78 -5.98
CA SER A 60 4.11 13.21 -4.64
C SER A 60 5.49 12.57 -4.41
N ALA A 61 6.00 12.74 -3.18
CA ALA A 61 7.30 12.22 -2.75
C ALA A 61 8.47 12.53 -3.72
N THR A 62 8.40 13.67 -4.40
CA THR A 62 9.39 14.13 -5.38
C THR A 62 9.81 15.55 -5.04
N THR A 63 11.07 15.74 -4.70
CA THR A 63 11.66 17.05 -4.40
C THR A 63 12.47 17.50 -5.61
N ALA A 64 12.34 18.76 -6.01
CA ALA A 64 13.20 19.36 -7.02
C ALA A 64 14.04 20.50 -6.43
N ALA A 65 15.30 20.60 -6.84
CA ALA A 65 16.21 21.63 -6.37
C ALA A 65 17.13 22.17 -7.49
N VAL A 66 17.56 23.42 -7.35
CA VAL A 66 18.63 24.01 -8.15
C VAL A 66 19.74 24.50 -7.24
N ILE A 67 20.95 23.98 -7.42
CA ILE A 67 22.12 24.30 -6.59
C ILE A 67 23.14 25.02 -7.45
N SER A 68 23.32 26.31 -7.22
CA SER A 68 24.14 27.20 -8.06
C SER A 68 25.22 27.94 -7.27
N GLY A 69 26.29 28.34 -7.96
CA GLY A 69 27.26 29.32 -7.45
C GLY A 69 26.73 30.76 -7.40
N ARG A 70 25.60 31.05 -8.06
CA ARG A 70 24.98 32.39 -8.05
C ARG A 70 24.42 32.74 -6.69
N ALA A 71 24.43 34.04 -6.35
CA ALA A 71 23.71 34.52 -5.17
C ALA A 71 22.22 34.16 -5.27
N LEU A 72 21.61 33.75 -4.16
CA LEU A 72 20.23 33.22 -4.16
C LEU A 72 19.22 34.19 -4.79
N LYS A 73 19.38 35.49 -4.51
CA LYS A 73 18.53 36.55 -5.08
C LYS A 73 18.61 36.59 -6.60
N ASP A 74 19.79 36.43 -7.18
CA ASP A 74 20.01 36.49 -8.62
C ASP A 74 19.53 35.20 -9.28
N LEU A 75 19.76 34.05 -8.64
CA LEU A 75 19.23 32.76 -9.06
C LEU A 75 17.70 32.78 -9.13
N ALA A 76 17.03 33.29 -8.09
CA ALA A 76 15.56 33.40 -8.05
C ALA A 76 15.02 34.34 -9.14
N ALA A 77 15.70 35.47 -9.39
CA ALA A 77 15.28 36.43 -10.40
C ALA A 77 15.41 35.88 -11.83
N LEU A 78 16.47 35.13 -12.12
CA LEU A 78 16.78 34.64 -13.47
C LEU A 78 16.11 33.30 -13.79
N SER A 79 15.95 32.40 -12.81
CA SER A 79 15.37 31.07 -13.03
C SER A 79 13.86 31.10 -13.24
N ARG A 80 13.15 32.03 -12.58
CA ARG A 80 11.67 32.09 -12.53
C ARG A 80 11.02 30.77 -12.10
N LEU A 81 11.75 29.96 -11.33
CA LEU A 81 11.23 28.77 -10.70
C LEU A 81 10.27 29.16 -9.57
N PRO A 82 9.22 28.37 -9.34
CA PRO A 82 8.25 28.67 -8.29
C PRO A 82 8.79 28.20 -6.93
N SER A 83 8.09 28.53 -5.84
CA SER A 83 8.56 28.24 -4.46
C SER A 83 8.64 26.77 -4.12
N GLU A 84 8.03 25.89 -4.91
CA GLU A 84 8.08 24.44 -4.72
C GLU A 84 9.42 23.83 -5.17
N VAL A 85 10.24 24.57 -5.95
CA VAL A 85 11.58 24.13 -6.33
C VAL A 85 12.59 24.81 -5.43
N HIS A 86 13.33 24.03 -4.62
CA HIS A 86 14.31 24.57 -3.70
C HIS A 86 15.45 25.27 -4.45
N LEU A 87 15.71 26.52 -4.10
CA LEU A 87 16.81 27.28 -4.65
C LEU A 87 17.95 27.37 -3.62
N VAL A 88 19.13 26.93 -4.06
CA VAL A 88 20.36 27.00 -3.27
C VAL A 88 21.39 27.84 -4.02
N GLY A 89 21.71 28.99 -3.44
CA GLY A 89 22.70 29.93 -3.94
C GLY A 89 24.08 29.77 -3.30
N SER A 90 25.05 30.44 -3.92
CA SER A 90 26.42 30.60 -3.41
C SER A 90 27.03 29.26 -2.97
N HIS A 91 26.92 28.24 -3.84
CA HIS A 91 27.43 26.87 -3.68
C HIS A 91 26.91 26.12 -2.43
N GLY A 92 25.75 26.49 -1.87
CA GLY A 92 25.24 25.84 -0.66
C GLY A 92 25.21 26.71 0.59
N SER A 93 25.52 28.01 0.48
CA SER A 93 25.50 28.91 1.64
C SER A 93 24.19 29.66 1.83
N GLU A 94 23.35 29.71 0.80
CA GLU A 94 22.07 30.41 0.82
C GLU A 94 20.98 29.44 0.38
N PHE A 95 20.01 29.14 1.23
CA PHE A 95 18.84 28.36 0.86
C PHE A 95 17.59 29.24 0.92
N ASP A 96 16.61 28.96 0.07
CA ASP A 96 15.31 29.59 0.15
C ASP A 96 14.51 29.11 1.38
N VAL A 97 13.44 29.86 1.66
CA VAL A 97 12.67 29.97 2.91
C VAL A 97 12.61 28.68 3.76
N GLY A 98 13.14 28.74 4.99
CA GLY A 98 13.07 27.68 6.00
C GLY A 98 14.38 26.90 6.23
N PHE A 99 15.35 27.03 5.32
CA PHE A 99 16.59 26.23 5.28
C PHE A 99 17.84 27.02 5.73
N VAL A 100 17.72 27.88 6.74
CA VAL A 100 18.91 28.47 7.35
C VAL A 100 19.45 27.47 8.38
N HIS A 101 20.47 26.68 8.02
CA HIS A 101 21.36 26.21 9.08
C HIS A 101 21.84 27.45 9.82
N ALA A 102 21.49 27.54 11.11
CA ALA A 102 21.97 28.60 11.96
C ALA A 102 23.50 28.52 11.92
N ILE A 103 24.13 29.47 11.22
CA ILE A 103 25.56 29.74 11.39
C ILE A 103 25.77 29.79 12.90
N ASP A 104 26.56 28.85 13.41
CA ASP A 104 26.77 28.76 14.84
C ASP A 104 27.42 30.05 15.36
N ALA A 105 27.43 30.22 16.67
CA ALA A 105 27.97 31.43 17.26
C ALA A 105 29.44 31.67 16.88
N ASP A 106 30.18 30.63 16.49
CA ASP A 106 31.62 30.67 16.24
C ASP A 106 31.88 31.11 14.79
N ALA A 107 31.15 30.54 13.82
CA ALA A 107 31.18 30.95 12.42
C ALA A 107 30.64 32.39 12.23
N LYS A 108 29.65 32.84 13.01
CA LYS A 108 29.21 34.26 12.99
C LYS A 108 30.31 35.21 13.45
N ARG A 109 31.08 34.83 14.47
CA ARG A 109 32.22 35.63 14.95
C ARG A 109 33.33 35.65 13.90
N LEU A 110 33.66 34.50 13.32
CA LEU A 110 34.65 34.41 12.26
C LEU A 110 34.26 35.23 11.03
N LEU A 111 32.99 35.23 10.62
CA LEU A 111 32.51 36.04 9.50
C LEU A 111 32.69 37.54 9.76
N ALA A 112 32.41 37.99 10.99
CA ALA A 112 32.61 39.37 11.39
C ALA A 112 34.10 39.75 11.36
N GLU A 113 34.98 38.88 11.87
CA GLU A 113 36.43 39.10 11.85
C GLU A 113 37.00 39.16 10.43
N VAL A 114 36.55 38.26 9.54
CA VAL A 114 36.95 38.25 8.12
C VAL A 114 36.43 39.49 7.41
N THR A 115 35.17 39.88 7.67
CA THR A 115 34.57 41.11 7.11
C THR A 115 35.38 42.33 7.51
N ASP A 116 35.70 42.48 8.79
CA ASP A 116 36.46 43.61 9.31
C ASP A 116 37.86 43.68 8.68
N GLU A 117 38.54 42.55 8.51
CA GLU A 117 39.87 42.49 7.90
C GLU A 117 39.82 42.88 6.42
N LEU A 118 38.88 42.33 5.65
CA LEU A 118 38.72 42.67 4.24
C LEU A 118 38.31 44.14 4.05
N GLN A 119 37.48 44.69 4.94
CA GLN A 119 37.15 46.11 4.92
C GLN A 119 38.36 46.99 5.25
N ARG A 120 39.21 46.59 6.20
CA ARG A 120 40.49 47.29 6.46
C ARG A 120 41.37 47.31 5.22
N LEU A 121 41.52 46.17 4.54
CA LEU A 121 42.29 46.10 3.29
C LEU A 121 41.67 46.95 2.18
N ALA A 122 40.34 47.02 2.10
CA ALA A 122 39.66 47.82 1.08
C ALA A 122 39.88 49.33 1.23
N VAL A 123 40.13 49.80 2.46
CA VAL A 123 40.49 51.21 2.73
C VAL A 123 41.92 51.51 2.30
N VAL A 124 42.83 50.52 2.35
CA VAL A 124 44.24 50.69 2.00
C VAL A 124 44.44 50.77 0.49
N TYR A 125 43.70 49.98 -0.29
CA TYR A 125 43.87 49.87 -1.74
C TYR A 125 42.70 50.50 -2.49
N ALA A 126 42.93 51.65 -3.12
CA ALA A 126 41.90 52.38 -3.85
C ALA A 126 41.37 51.56 -5.05
N GLY A 127 40.04 51.53 -5.22
CA GLY A 127 39.39 50.77 -6.30
C GLY A 127 39.09 49.30 -5.97
N THR A 128 39.37 48.87 -4.74
CA THR A 128 38.91 47.57 -4.21
C THR A 128 37.54 47.70 -3.51
N SER A 129 36.77 46.62 -3.42
CA SER A 129 35.47 46.62 -2.74
C SER A 129 35.18 45.28 -2.05
N VAL A 130 34.47 45.35 -0.93
CA VAL A 130 34.03 44.18 -0.18
C VAL A 130 32.55 43.94 -0.40
N GLU A 131 32.19 42.72 -0.72
CA GLU A 131 30.82 42.23 -0.81
C GLU A 131 30.59 41.20 0.29
N ILE A 132 29.61 41.45 1.17
CA ILE A 132 29.30 40.58 2.30
C ILE A 132 28.11 39.70 1.89
N LYS A 133 28.28 38.38 2.01
CA LYS A 133 27.23 37.37 1.83
C LYS A 133 26.91 36.72 3.18
N PRO A 134 25.81 35.97 3.30
CA PRO A 134 25.38 35.42 4.59
C PRO A 134 26.42 34.58 5.34
N ALA A 135 27.31 33.86 4.63
CA ALA A 135 28.35 33.02 5.23
C ALA A 135 29.75 33.20 4.60
N SER A 136 29.93 34.21 3.76
CA SER A 136 31.21 34.51 3.11
C SER A 136 31.39 35.99 2.85
N VAL A 137 32.62 36.38 2.51
CA VAL A 137 32.95 37.75 2.14
C VAL A 137 33.84 37.73 0.90
N ALA A 138 33.43 38.42 -0.16
CA ALA A 138 34.18 38.54 -1.40
C ALA A 138 34.92 39.88 -1.49
N PHE A 139 36.21 39.81 -1.84
CA PHE A 139 37.10 40.96 -1.99
C PHE A 139 37.43 41.18 -3.47
N HIS A 140 36.84 42.21 -4.07
CA HIS A 140 36.96 42.53 -5.49
C HIS A 140 38.05 43.56 -5.74
N VAL A 141 38.90 43.33 -6.75
CA VAL A 141 39.98 44.26 -7.16
C VAL A 141 39.84 44.77 -8.58
N ARG A 142 38.70 44.52 -9.24
CA ARG A 142 38.48 44.81 -10.67
C ARG A 142 38.63 46.29 -11.06
N LYS A 143 38.45 47.22 -10.11
CA LYS A 143 38.55 48.67 -10.35
C LYS A 143 39.82 49.29 -9.75
N ALA A 144 40.69 48.47 -9.16
CA ALA A 144 41.98 48.92 -8.63
C ALA A 144 43.02 49.00 -9.74
N ASP A 145 44.06 49.83 -9.53
CA ASP A 145 45.24 49.84 -10.38
C ASP A 145 45.91 48.44 -10.38
N PRO A 146 46.47 47.93 -11.49
CA PRO A 146 46.99 46.57 -11.56
C PRO A 146 48.02 46.21 -10.47
N ASP A 147 48.90 47.15 -10.10
CA ASP A 147 49.91 46.90 -9.07
C ASP A 147 49.27 46.89 -7.67
N ASP A 148 48.25 47.71 -7.44
CA ASP A 148 47.47 47.70 -6.20
C ASP A 148 46.56 46.48 -6.09
N ALA A 149 45.99 46.04 -7.21
CA ALA A 149 45.16 44.84 -7.29
C ALA A 149 45.97 43.59 -6.91
N GLU A 150 47.18 43.44 -7.46
CA GLU A 150 48.05 42.30 -7.15
C GLU A 150 48.48 42.31 -5.67
N ARG A 151 48.85 43.48 -5.13
CA ARG A 151 49.21 43.63 -3.71
C ARG A 151 48.03 43.37 -2.78
N ALA A 152 46.84 43.84 -3.13
CA ALA A 152 45.64 43.63 -2.33
C ALA A 152 45.25 42.15 -2.28
N LEU A 153 45.26 41.45 -3.43
CA LEU A 153 45.01 40.01 -3.46
C LEU A 153 46.10 39.23 -2.70
N ALA A 154 47.37 39.61 -2.83
CA ALA A 154 48.45 39.00 -2.05
C ALA A 154 48.29 39.20 -0.54
N ALA A 155 47.81 40.37 -0.11
CA ALA A 155 47.51 40.65 1.30
C ALA A 155 46.35 39.79 1.83
N VAL A 156 45.30 39.59 1.04
CA VAL A 156 44.20 38.67 1.40
C VAL A 156 44.71 37.24 1.53
N ARG A 157 45.51 36.76 0.56
CA ARG A 157 46.11 35.41 0.56
C ARG A 157 47.02 35.14 1.76
N ALA A 158 47.78 36.15 2.18
CA ALA A 158 48.69 36.06 3.31
C ALA A 158 48.01 36.32 4.67
N GLY A 159 46.76 36.78 4.67
CA GLY A 159 46.01 37.20 5.85
C GLY A 159 44.80 36.31 6.10
N ALA A 160 43.60 36.88 5.97
CA ALA A 160 42.33 36.22 6.28
C ALA A 160 42.13 34.87 5.56
N ALA A 161 42.75 34.67 4.39
CA ALA A 161 42.70 33.41 3.64
C ALA A 161 43.39 32.23 4.35
N THR A 162 44.26 32.48 5.33
CA THR A 162 44.97 31.41 6.07
C THR A 162 44.34 31.10 7.42
N TRP A 163 43.22 31.73 7.77
CA TRP A 163 42.60 31.58 9.07
C TRP A 163 41.88 30.23 9.18
N THR A 164 41.97 29.60 10.36
CA THR A 164 41.30 28.32 10.62
C THR A 164 39.79 28.49 10.49
N GLY A 165 39.15 27.65 9.67
CA GLY A 165 37.71 27.74 9.39
C GLY A 165 37.35 28.65 8.21
N VAL A 166 38.35 29.22 7.51
CA VAL A 166 38.13 29.98 6.28
C VAL A 166 38.42 29.13 5.05
N GLU A 167 37.43 28.97 4.17
CA GLU A 167 37.60 28.37 2.85
C GLU A 167 37.77 29.45 1.78
N VAL A 168 38.74 29.26 0.88
CA VAL A 168 39.14 30.26 -0.11
C VAL A 168 38.69 29.83 -1.50
N THR A 169 37.95 30.70 -2.18
CA THR A 169 37.62 30.55 -3.60
C THR A 169 38.24 31.71 -4.38
N GLU A 170 39.12 31.40 -5.35
CA GLU A 170 39.76 32.42 -6.20
C GLU A 170 39.04 32.57 -7.53
N GLY A 171 38.68 33.81 -7.87
CA GLY A 171 38.10 34.18 -9.15
C GLY A 171 38.92 35.22 -9.89
N LYS A 172 38.52 35.56 -11.12
CA LYS A 172 39.20 36.58 -11.92
C LYS A 172 39.00 37.97 -11.28
N ALA A 173 40.06 38.49 -10.64
CA ALA A 173 40.07 39.76 -9.92
C ALA A 173 39.17 39.80 -8.66
N VAL A 174 38.99 38.64 -8.00
CA VAL A 174 38.25 38.51 -6.74
C VAL A 174 38.79 37.33 -5.91
N ILE A 175 38.83 37.46 -4.58
CA ILE A 175 39.00 36.32 -3.64
C ILE A 175 37.79 36.31 -2.71
N GLU A 176 37.13 35.16 -2.59
CA GLU A 176 36.02 34.94 -1.66
C GLU A 176 36.46 34.05 -0.49
N LEU A 177 36.13 34.48 0.72
CA LEU A 177 36.45 33.81 1.98
C LEU A 177 35.14 33.38 2.67
N ALA A 178 34.86 32.07 2.68
CA ALA A 178 33.69 31.48 3.35
C ALA A 178 34.06 30.96 4.74
N VAL A 179 33.16 31.08 5.72
CA VAL A 179 33.40 30.65 7.13
C VAL A 179 32.65 29.39 7.53
N ILE A 180 31.95 28.79 6.57
CA ILE A 180 31.35 27.46 6.64
C ILE A 180 31.80 26.69 5.39
N VAL A 181 31.78 25.36 5.45
CA VAL A 181 32.09 24.54 4.27
C VAL A 181 30.92 24.66 3.30
N THR A 182 31.14 25.31 2.16
CA THR A 182 30.11 25.58 1.15
C THR A 182 30.47 24.85 -0.13
N ASP A 183 29.96 23.63 -0.29
CA ASP A 183 29.99 22.98 -1.58
C ASP A 183 28.67 22.35 -1.96
N LYS A 184 28.47 22.20 -3.27
CA LYS A 184 27.25 21.67 -3.88
C LYS A 184 26.94 20.26 -3.36
N GLY A 185 27.96 19.48 -3.00
CA GLY A 185 27.77 18.14 -2.42
C GLY A 185 27.19 18.17 -1.02
N HIS A 186 27.66 19.06 -0.16
CA HIS A 186 27.09 19.26 1.17
C HIS A 186 25.65 19.80 1.09
N ALA A 187 25.38 20.73 0.17
CA ALA A 187 24.03 21.22 -0.08
C ALA A 187 23.07 20.09 -0.51
N LEU A 188 23.53 19.20 -1.38
CA LEU A 188 22.76 18.03 -1.81
C LEU A 188 22.45 17.09 -0.63
N ASP A 189 23.44 16.80 0.22
CA ASP A 189 23.27 15.96 1.42
C ASP A 189 22.25 16.56 2.40
N ILE A 190 22.26 17.89 2.59
CA ILE A 190 21.32 18.61 3.46
C ILE A 190 19.88 18.41 2.97
N ILE A 191 19.62 18.71 1.69
CA ILE A 191 18.28 18.54 1.10
C ILE A 191 17.86 17.08 1.16
N ARG A 192 18.76 16.15 0.80
CA ARG A 192 18.50 14.71 0.86
C ARG A 192 18.08 14.27 2.25
N HIS A 193 18.76 14.74 3.30
CA HIS A 193 18.47 14.34 4.67
C HIS A 193 17.14 14.90 5.17
N GLN A 194 16.87 16.19 4.91
CA GLN A 194 15.63 16.84 5.33
C GLN A 194 14.41 16.26 4.63
N GLU A 195 14.54 16.00 3.33
CA GLU A 195 13.49 15.39 2.52
C GLU A 195 13.51 13.86 2.57
N ALA A 196 14.33 13.27 3.44
CA ALA A 196 14.57 11.83 3.58
C ALA A 196 14.58 11.08 2.23
N ALA A 197 15.25 11.67 1.22
CA ALA A 197 15.22 11.15 -0.13
C ALA A 197 15.99 9.82 -0.21
N THR A 198 15.33 8.79 -0.75
CA THR A 198 15.87 7.45 -0.91
C THR A 198 16.84 7.38 -2.10
N ALA A 199 16.68 8.26 -3.09
CA ALA A 199 17.59 8.41 -4.21
C ALA A 199 17.67 9.89 -4.66
N ALA A 200 18.81 10.26 -5.25
CA ALA A 200 19.05 11.58 -5.82
C ALA A 200 19.52 11.49 -7.28
N VAL A 201 18.99 12.38 -8.12
CA VAL A 201 19.51 12.68 -9.45
C VAL A 201 20.19 14.04 -9.36
N PHE A 202 21.48 14.12 -9.72
CA PHE A 202 22.19 15.39 -9.83
C PHE A 202 22.73 15.58 -11.25
N ILE A 203 22.45 16.75 -11.84
CA ILE A 203 22.93 17.13 -13.17
C ILE A 203 23.82 18.36 -13.05
N GLY A 204 25.02 18.31 -13.61
CA GLY A 204 26.01 19.39 -13.53
C GLY A 204 27.00 19.38 -14.68
N ASP A 205 27.73 20.47 -14.90
CA ASP A 205 28.65 20.65 -16.03
C ASP A 205 30.08 21.00 -15.61
N ASP A 206 30.33 21.44 -14.37
CA ASP A 206 31.61 22.05 -14.01
C ASP A 206 32.39 21.30 -12.91
N VAL A 207 33.57 21.82 -12.56
CA VAL A 207 34.44 21.22 -11.53
C VAL A 207 33.83 21.33 -10.13
N THR A 208 32.95 22.30 -9.89
CA THR A 208 32.28 22.46 -8.60
C THR A 208 31.21 21.40 -8.40
N ASP A 209 30.61 20.89 -9.48
CA ASP A 209 29.65 19.79 -9.48
C ASP A 209 30.26 18.43 -9.14
N GLU A 210 31.56 18.24 -9.36
CA GLU A 210 32.27 17.00 -9.00
C GLU A 210 32.13 16.67 -7.51
N LYS A 211 32.07 17.69 -6.66
CA LYS A 211 31.82 17.51 -5.23
C LYS A 211 30.44 16.94 -4.93
N ALA A 212 29.44 17.23 -5.76
CA ALA A 212 28.12 16.62 -5.66
C ALA A 212 28.12 15.20 -6.24
N PHE A 213 28.76 14.95 -7.38
CA PHE A 213 28.85 13.60 -7.96
C PHE A 213 29.53 12.59 -7.02
N ILE A 214 30.59 12.99 -6.31
CA ILE A 214 31.29 12.13 -5.35
C ILE A 214 30.41 11.74 -4.14
N ARG A 215 29.36 12.53 -3.84
CA ARG A 215 28.43 12.25 -2.74
C ARG A 215 27.32 11.27 -3.12
N LEU A 216 27.10 11.02 -4.41
CA LEU A 216 26.06 10.12 -4.89
C LEU A 216 26.41 8.65 -4.57
N GLN A 217 25.44 7.90 -4.06
CA GLN A 217 25.61 6.52 -3.59
C GLN A 217 24.39 5.66 -3.91
N GLY A 218 24.58 4.34 -4.04
CA GLY A 218 23.48 3.41 -4.25
C GLY A 218 22.70 3.71 -5.54
N PRO A 219 21.36 3.93 -5.48
CA PRO A 219 20.52 4.16 -6.67
C PRO A 219 20.64 5.57 -7.27
N ASP A 220 21.49 6.43 -6.70
CA ASP A 220 21.67 7.81 -7.15
C ASP A 220 22.27 7.90 -8.56
N ILE A 221 21.89 8.94 -9.30
CA ILE A 221 22.31 9.17 -10.69
C ILE A 221 23.02 10.51 -10.81
N GLY A 222 24.28 10.45 -11.26
CA GLY A 222 25.04 11.62 -11.66
C GLY A 222 25.08 11.77 -13.18
N VAL A 223 24.71 12.94 -13.69
CA VAL A 223 24.74 13.26 -15.13
C VAL A 223 25.65 14.46 -15.40
N LYS A 224 26.78 14.22 -16.08
CA LYS A 224 27.69 15.28 -16.55
C LYS A 224 27.19 15.88 -17.85
N VAL A 225 27.15 17.21 -17.94
CA VAL A 225 26.89 17.94 -19.19
C VAL A 225 28.20 18.28 -19.89
N GLY A 226 28.29 18.04 -21.19
CA GLY A 226 29.47 18.34 -22.00
C GLY A 226 30.65 17.37 -21.75
N GLU A 227 31.84 17.73 -22.25
CA GLU A 227 33.05 16.91 -22.21
C GLU A 227 33.84 17.05 -20.89
N GLY A 228 34.91 16.24 -20.72
CA GLY A 228 35.84 16.30 -19.59
C GLY A 228 35.70 15.17 -18.57
N ASP A 229 36.73 14.92 -17.77
CA ASP A 229 36.72 13.89 -16.72
C ASP A 229 35.67 14.22 -15.65
N SER A 230 34.96 13.20 -15.16
CA SER A 230 33.90 13.38 -14.17
C SER A 230 33.66 12.10 -13.36
N ALA A 231 33.24 12.25 -12.10
CA ALA A 231 32.74 11.18 -11.25
C ALA A 231 31.28 10.80 -11.57
N ALA A 232 30.58 11.56 -12.41
CA ALA A 232 29.23 11.24 -12.87
C ALA A 232 29.21 9.92 -13.67
N GLN A 233 28.19 9.11 -13.44
CA GLN A 233 28.01 7.80 -14.10
C GLN A 233 27.55 7.94 -15.55
N TYR A 234 26.79 9.00 -15.85
CA TYR A 234 26.19 9.24 -17.16
C TYR A 234 26.56 10.61 -17.70
N ARG A 235 26.36 10.80 -19.01
CA ARG A 235 26.71 12.04 -19.70
C ARG A 235 25.66 12.43 -20.73
N VAL A 236 25.47 13.73 -20.88
CA VAL A 236 24.70 14.37 -21.96
C VAL A 236 25.56 15.42 -22.66
N ALA A 237 25.29 15.74 -23.92
CA ALA A 237 26.20 16.55 -24.72
C ALA A 237 26.04 18.06 -24.47
N ASN A 238 24.80 18.49 -24.19
CA ASN A 238 24.45 19.91 -24.12
C ASN A 238 23.28 20.17 -23.16
N THR A 239 22.95 21.44 -22.98
CA THR A 239 21.86 21.91 -22.11
C THR A 239 20.46 21.51 -22.61
N GLU A 240 20.26 21.28 -23.91
CA GLU A 240 19.00 20.79 -24.45
C GLU A 240 18.75 19.32 -24.09
N ASP A 241 19.81 18.51 -24.02
CA ASP A 241 19.72 17.12 -23.56
C ASP A 241 19.36 17.04 -22.07
N VAL A 242 19.75 18.03 -21.26
CA VAL A 242 19.31 18.16 -19.86
C VAL A 242 17.80 18.34 -19.79
N ALA A 243 17.24 19.21 -20.63
CA ALA A 243 15.79 19.41 -20.71
C ALA A 243 15.07 18.10 -21.09
N ALA A 244 15.62 17.36 -22.07
CA ALA A 244 15.08 16.06 -22.46
C ALA A 244 15.16 15.01 -21.34
N ALA A 245 16.26 14.97 -20.58
CA ALA A 245 16.44 14.06 -19.45
C ALA A 245 15.45 14.35 -18.31
N LEU A 246 15.26 15.63 -17.94
CA LEU A 246 14.28 16.05 -16.94
C LEU A 246 12.85 15.75 -17.37
N ALA A 247 12.51 15.99 -18.64
CA ALA A 247 11.18 15.68 -19.19
C ALA A 247 10.92 14.17 -19.24
N PHE A 248 11.92 13.36 -19.59
CA PHE A 248 11.82 11.90 -19.55
C PHE A 248 11.61 11.40 -18.12
N LEU A 249 12.40 11.90 -17.16
CA LEU A 249 12.27 11.56 -15.74
C LEU A 249 10.89 11.92 -15.19
N LEU A 250 10.36 13.10 -15.55
CA LEU A 250 9.01 13.54 -15.18
C LEU A 250 7.94 12.55 -15.66
N GLU A 251 8.00 12.14 -16.93
CA GLU A 251 7.01 11.24 -17.50
C GLU A 251 7.09 9.85 -16.88
N GLU A 252 8.29 9.31 -16.67
CA GLU A 252 8.49 8.02 -16.00
C GLU A 252 7.98 8.07 -14.55
N ARG A 253 8.29 9.15 -13.81
CA ARG A 253 7.84 9.35 -12.43
C ARG A 253 6.32 9.45 -12.37
N ARG A 254 5.71 10.25 -13.24
CA ARG A 254 4.24 10.39 -13.32
C ARG A 254 3.56 9.07 -13.69
N THR A 255 4.09 8.36 -14.68
CA THR A 255 3.57 7.06 -15.14
C THR A 255 3.65 6.00 -14.03
N TRP A 256 4.72 6.03 -13.25
CA TRP A 256 4.87 5.15 -12.09
C TRP A 256 3.90 5.53 -10.97
N LEU A 257 3.79 6.81 -10.61
CA LEU A 257 2.84 7.32 -9.62
C LEU A 257 1.38 7.08 -10.02
N SER A 258 1.08 6.97 -11.32
CA SER A 258 -0.26 6.62 -11.82
C SER A 258 -0.49 5.11 -11.90
N GLY A 259 0.41 4.29 -11.38
CA GLY A 259 0.27 2.83 -11.35
C GLY A 259 0.29 2.14 -12.71
N ALA A 260 0.80 2.76 -13.78
CA ALA A 260 0.67 2.20 -15.13
C ALA A 260 1.37 0.84 -15.31
N HIS A 261 2.36 0.54 -14.47
CA HIS A 261 3.12 -0.72 -14.48
C HIS A 261 2.65 -1.71 -13.40
N ALA A 262 1.80 -1.29 -12.47
CA ALA A 262 1.26 -2.18 -11.45
C ALA A 262 0.23 -3.12 -12.09
N PRO A 263 0.28 -4.44 -11.84
CA PRO A 263 -0.78 -5.34 -12.27
C PRO A 263 -2.11 -4.86 -11.65
N PRO A 264 -3.17 -4.62 -12.46
CA PRO A 264 -4.46 -4.19 -11.91
C PRO A 264 -4.96 -5.18 -10.85
N ILE A 265 -5.48 -4.65 -9.74
CA ILE A 265 -5.86 -5.43 -8.55
C ILE A 265 -6.87 -6.53 -8.93
N GLU A 266 -7.88 -6.19 -9.73
CA GLU A 266 -8.93 -7.10 -10.18
C GLU A 266 -8.38 -8.29 -11.00
N ARG A 267 -7.15 -8.18 -11.52
CA ARG A 267 -6.50 -9.25 -12.30
C ARG A 267 -5.61 -10.15 -11.47
N LEU A 268 -5.46 -9.90 -10.17
CA LEU A 268 -4.72 -10.77 -9.26
C LEU A 268 -5.58 -11.99 -8.91
N THR A 269 -4.98 -13.17 -8.96
CA THR A 269 -5.67 -14.43 -8.67
C THR A 269 -5.15 -15.03 -7.37
N MET A 270 -6.07 -15.38 -6.47
CA MET A 270 -5.75 -15.96 -5.17
C MET A 270 -5.56 -17.48 -5.25
N LEU A 271 -4.47 -17.97 -4.68
CA LEU A 271 -4.27 -19.36 -4.28
C LEU A 271 -4.54 -19.46 -2.78
N ALA A 272 -5.20 -20.54 -2.34
CA ALA A 272 -5.38 -20.80 -0.92
C ALA A 272 -5.31 -22.30 -0.62
N ASN A 273 -4.83 -22.62 0.58
CA ASN A 273 -5.08 -23.87 1.28
C ASN A 273 -5.65 -23.51 2.68
N PRO A 274 -5.89 -24.48 3.59
CA PRO A 274 -6.41 -24.20 4.92
C PRO A 274 -5.56 -23.28 5.83
N ARG A 275 -4.32 -22.93 5.45
CA ARG A 275 -3.39 -22.12 6.28
C ARG A 275 -2.73 -20.95 5.58
N THR A 276 -2.57 -21.02 4.27
CA THR A 276 -1.74 -20.11 3.48
C THR A 276 -2.55 -19.55 2.34
N VAL A 277 -2.30 -18.26 2.07
CA VAL A 277 -2.79 -17.57 0.88
C VAL A 277 -1.62 -16.97 0.10
N ALA A 278 -1.74 -16.99 -1.22
CA ALA A 278 -0.79 -16.34 -2.12
C ALA A 278 -1.51 -15.71 -3.33
N LEU A 279 -0.90 -14.70 -3.95
CA LEU A 279 -1.45 -14.07 -5.16
C LEU A 279 -0.53 -14.26 -6.37
N VAL A 280 -1.14 -14.52 -7.52
CA VAL A 280 -0.46 -14.67 -8.82
C VAL A 280 -1.01 -13.65 -9.81
N THR A 281 -0.12 -12.98 -10.54
CA THR A 281 -0.48 -12.06 -11.63
C THR A 281 -0.89 -12.83 -12.90
N PRO A 282 -1.56 -12.19 -13.87
CA PRO A 282 -1.89 -12.85 -15.13
C PRO A 282 -0.67 -13.38 -15.90
N ASN A 283 0.50 -12.81 -15.68
CA ASN A 283 1.74 -13.14 -16.37
C ASN A 283 2.54 -14.27 -15.68
N GLY A 284 1.97 -14.94 -14.68
CA GLY A 284 2.62 -16.07 -14.00
C GLY A 284 3.60 -15.67 -12.90
N THR A 285 3.54 -14.44 -12.40
CA THR A 285 4.32 -13.97 -11.24
C THR A 285 3.56 -14.21 -9.95
N LEU A 286 4.08 -15.06 -9.08
CA LEU A 286 3.69 -15.09 -7.66
C LEU A 286 4.19 -13.80 -7.03
N THR A 287 3.26 -12.93 -6.65
CA THR A 287 3.53 -11.53 -6.26
C THR A 287 3.33 -11.27 -4.77
N TRP A 288 2.68 -12.20 -4.08
CA TRP A 288 2.33 -12.10 -2.67
C TRP A 288 2.33 -13.49 -2.03
N MET A 289 3.06 -13.66 -0.93
CA MET A 289 2.97 -14.84 -0.05
C MET A 289 3.67 -14.52 1.28
N CYS A 290 3.04 -14.87 2.40
CA CYS A 290 3.60 -14.75 3.74
C CYS A 290 3.95 -16.12 4.31
N HIS A 291 4.84 -16.14 5.31
CA HIS A 291 5.25 -17.36 6.01
C HIS A 291 5.77 -16.98 7.42
N PRO A 292 5.46 -17.76 8.48
CA PRO A 292 4.68 -18.99 8.49
C PRO A 292 3.18 -18.81 8.28
N GLU A 293 2.62 -17.73 8.80
CA GLU A 293 1.17 -17.47 8.75
C GLU A 293 0.82 -16.37 7.75
N PRO A 294 -0.44 -16.27 7.29
CA PRO A 294 -0.88 -15.20 6.40
C PRO A 294 -0.68 -13.79 6.96
N ASP A 295 -0.76 -13.62 8.28
CA ASP A 295 -0.52 -12.36 9.00
C ASP A 295 0.97 -12.13 9.38
N SER A 296 1.85 -13.08 9.04
CA SER A 296 3.31 -12.96 9.21
C SER A 296 3.96 -12.05 8.15
N ALA A 297 5.27 -11.87 8.20
CA ALA A 297 5.97 -11.09 7.20
C ALA A 297 5.96 -11.76 5.81
N ALA A 298 5.94 -10.95 4.75
CA ALA A 298 5.93 -11.46 3.39
C ALA A 298 7.30 -11.99 2.97
N VAL A 299 7.30 -13.18 2.33
CA VAL A 299 8.46 -13.75 1.59
C VAL A 299 8.51 -13.19 0.17
N PHE A 300 7.33 -12.94 -0.40
CA PHE A 300 7.15 -12.24 -1.66
C PHE A 300 6.20 -11.07 -1.43
N ALA A 301 6.71 -9.86 -1.62
CA ALA A 301 5.99 -8.60 -1.52
C ALA A 301 6.12 -7.77 -2.80
N HIS A 302 6.37 -8.41 -3.95
CA HIS A 302 6.41 -7.75 -5.26
C HIS A 302 5.18 -6.89 -5.55
N LEU A 303 4.02 -7.24 -4.98
CA LEU A 303 2.81 -6.43 -5.08
C LEU A 303 3.01 -4.98 -4.57
N LEU A 304 3.84 -4.81 -3.54
CA LEU A 304 4.11 -3.54 -2.85
C LEU A 304 5.48 -2.94 -3.18
N GLY A 305 6.43 -3.76 -3.66
CA GLY A 305 7.80 -3.29 -3.91
C GLY A 305 8.46 -3.76 -5.20
N GLY A 306 7.72 -4.38 -6.11
CA GLY A 306 8.26 -4.86 -7.38
C GLY A 306 9.35 -5.92 -7.19
N ASP A 307 10.28 -6.01 -8.13
CA ASP A 307 11.32 -7.06 -8.16
C ASP A 307 12.19 -7.08 -6.88
N ASP A 308 12.42 -5.91 -6.28
CA ASP A 308 13.23 -5.75 -5.07
C ASP A 308 12.56 -6.31 -3.81
N ALA A 309 11.23 -6.41 -3.82
CA ALA A 309 10.44 -6.97 -2.72
C ALA A 309 10.03 -8.44 -2.96
N GLY A 310 10.57 -9.05 -4.01
CA GLY A 310 10.61 -10.50 -4.16
C GLY A 310 9.40 -11.10 -4.85
N HIS A 311 9.70 -12.06 -5.72
CA HIS A 311 8.75 -12.71 -6.59
C HIS A 311 9.21 -14.12 -6.96
N PHE A 312 8.25 -14.94 -7.40
CA PHE A 312 8.54 -16.20 -8.07
C PHE A 312 7.78 -16.22 -9.41
N THR A 313 8.50 -16.08 -10.52
CA THR A 313 7.92 -15.89 -11.85
C THR A 313 8.20 -17.07 -12.77
N ILE A 314 7.17 -17.49 -13.50
CA ILE A 314 7.29 -18.44 -14.62
C ILE A 314 6.62 -17.82 -15.83
N ALA A 315 7.38 -17.62 -16.90
CA ALA A 315 6.89 -17.05 -18.15
C ALA A 315 7.51 -17.76 -19.36
N PRO A 316 6.90 -17.70 -20.56
CA PRO A 316 7.53 -18.21 -21.77
C PRO A 316 8.86 -17.53 -22.06
N GLU A 317 9.86 -18.29 -22.50
CA GLU A 317 11.19 -17.74 -22.86
C GLU A 317 11.09 -16.67 -23.96
N ARG A 318 10.17 -16.86 -24.90
CA ARG A 318 9.79 -15.83 -25.87
C ARG A 318 8.60 -15.05 -25.31
N PRO A 319 8.79 -13.76 -24.95
CA PRO A 319 7.73 -12.98 -24.34
C PRO A 319 6.44 -13.03 -25.17
N SER A 320 5.36 -13.42 -24.51
CA SER A 320 4.02 -13.47 -25.11
C SER A 320 2.97 -13.24 -24.03
N LEU A 321 1.85 -12.67 -24.44
CA LEU A 321 0.73 -12.46 -23.53
C LEU A 321 0.06 -13.80 -23.19
N PRO A 322 -0.38 -13.99 -21.94
CA PRO A 322 -1.20 -15.13 -21.56
C PRO A 322 -2.48 -15.17 -22.40
N LEU A 323 -2.87 -16.36 -22.84
CA LEU A 323 -4.16 -16.62 -23.49
C LEU A 323 -5.30 -16.66 -22.48
N SER A 324 -5.06 -17.18 -21.27
CA SER A 324 -6.05 -17.28 -20.21
C SER A 324 -5.41 -17.56 -18.86
N GLN A 325 -6.01 -17.07 -17.78
CA GLN A 325 -5.78 -17.54 -16.41
C GLN A 325 -7.14 -17.88 -15.80
N ARG A 326 -7.28 -19.07 -15.22
CA ARG A 326 -8.55 -19.55 -14.68
C ARG A 326 -8.34 -20.53 -13.54
N TYR A 327 -9.32 -20.62 -12.65
CA TYR A 327 -9.41 -21.72 -11.71
C TYR A 327 -9.74 -23.04 -12.42
N ILE A 328 -9.23 -24.15 -11.90
CA ILE A 328 -9.82 -25.46 -12.14
C ILE A 328 -11.17 -25.48 -11.42
N ASP A 329 -12.22 -25.95 -12.09
CA ASP A 329 -13.59 -25.78 -11.59
C ASP A 329 -13.78 -26.40 -10.20
N GLY A 330 -14.38 -25.62 -9.31
CA GLY A 330 -14.63 -26.00 -7.92
C GLY A 330 -13.39 -26.04 -7.02
N THR A 331 -12.24 -25.49 -7.42
CA THR A 331 -11.00 -25.56 -6.62
C THR A 331 -10.31 -24.21 -6.42
N MET A 332 -9.22 -24.20 -5.65
CA MET A 332 -8.27 -23.07 -5.54
C MET A 332 -7.02 -23.24 -6.42
N THR A 333 -6.99 -24.26 -7.29
CA THR A 333 -5.91 -24.50 -8.26
C THR A 333 -6.07 -23.56 -9.45
N VAL A 334 -4.99 -22.89 -9.84
CA VAL A 334 -4.99 -21.91 -10.94
C VAL A 334 -4.18 -22.44 -12.11
N GLN A 335 -4.71 -22.28 -13.32
CA GLN A 335 -4.00 -22.57 -14.56
C GLN A 335 -3.82 -21.30 -15.39
N THR A 336 -2.57 -20.93 -15.64
CA THR A 336 -2.18 -19.87 -16.57
C THR A 336 -1.69 -20.49 -17.87
N ARG A 337 -2.23 -20.06 -19.02
CA ARG A 337 -1.93 -20.65 -20.33
C ARG A 337 -1.40 -19.61 -21.30
N TRP A 338 -0.40 -20.02 -22.08
CA TRP A 338 0.08 -19.38 -23.30
C TRP A 338 -0.13 -20.35 -24.49
N ALA A 339 0.29 -19.95 -25.69
CA ALA A 339 0.05 -20.73 -26.92
C ALA A 339 0.63 -22.15 -26.90
N SER A 340 1.75 -22.38 -26.21
CA SER A 340 2.42 -23.70 -26.17
C SER A 340 3.05 -24.01 -24.81
N LEU A 341 2.57 -23.34 -23.76
CA LEU A 341 3.02 -23.46 -22.39
C LEU A 341 1.81 -23.31 -21.46
N ALA A 342 1.75 -24.07 -20.39
CA ALA A 342 0.82 -23.83 -19.29
C ALA A 342 1.51 -24.05 -17.95
N VAL A 343 1.11 -23.24 -16.97
CA VAL A 343 1.55 -23.34 -15.59
C VAL A 343 0.33 -23.62 -14.73
N THR A 344 0.38 -24.66 -13.92
CA THR A 344 -0.63 -24.99 -12.92
C THR A 344 -0.05 -24.74 -11.53
N ASP A 345 -0.68 -23.84 -10.77
CA ASP A 345 -0.25 -23.40 -9.45
C ASP A 345 -1.27 -23.88 -8.40
N TYR A 346 -0.81 -24.51 -7.33
CA TYR A 346 -1.65 -24.85 -6.19
C TYR A 346 -0.86 -24.92 -4.87
N LEU A 347 -1.56 -24.63 -3.78
CA LEU A 347 -1.10 -24.86 -2.41
C LEU A 347 -1.69 -26.21 -1.95
N PRO A 348 -0.87 -27.23 -1.62
CA PRO A 348 -1.37 -28.49 -1.09
C PRO A 348 -2.13 -28.28 0.21
N HIS A 349 -3.22 -29.03 0.43
CA HIS A 349 -4.05 -28.87 1.63
C HIS A 349 -3.49 -29.59 2.87
N ASP A 350 -2.75 -30.68 2.66
CA ASP A 350 -2.26 -31.62 3.67
C ASP A 350 -0.81 -31.35 4.07
N VAL A 351 -0.54 -30.10 4.44
CA VAL A 351 0.77 -29.64 4.90
C VAL A 351 0.82 -29.63 6.44
N GLU A 352 1.98 -29.85 7.04
CA GLU A 352 2.17 -29.77 8.50
C GLU A 352 2.02 -28.32 9.01
N VAL A 353 1.64 -28.15 10.29
CA VAL A 353 1.54 -26.83 10.93
C VAL A 353 2.92 -26.15 10.95
N GLY A 354 2.97 -24.85 10.66
CA GLY A 354 4.22 -24.09 10.53
C GLY A 354 4.98 -24.34 9.23
N ARG A 355 4.45 -25.15 8.31
CA ARG A 355 5.04 -25.39 6.99
C ARG A 355 4.16 -24.81 5.90
N THR A 356 4.79 -24.20 4.89
CA THR A 356 4.12 -23.68 3.70
C THR A 356 4.70 -24.34 2.46
N ASP A 357 3.84 -25.01 1.69
CA ASP A 357 4.23 -25.62 0.41
C ASP A 357 3.46 -24.97 -0.74
N LEU A 358 4.17 -24.59 -1.80
CA LEU A 358 3.61 -24.15 -3.08
C LEU A 358 4.16 -25.03 -4.20
N THR A 359 3.26 -25.65 -4.98
CA THR A 359 3.63 -26.45 -6.14
C THR A 359 3.24 -25.72 -7.43
N ARG A 360 4.21 -25.62 -8.35
CA ARG A 360 4.03 -25.02 -9.68
C ARG A 360 4.48 -26.02 -10.74
N VAL A 361 3.58 -26.36 -11.66
CA VAL A 361 3.83 -27.38 -12.70
C VAL A 361 3.80 -26.75 -14.07
N ILE A 362 4.90 -26.88 -14.79
CA ILE A 362 5.10 -26.34 -16.13
C ILE A 362 4.92 -27.48 -17.13
N THR A 363 3.95 -27.31 -18.03
CA THR A 363 3.60 -28.29 -19.07
C THR A 363 3.61 -27.61 -20.44
N GLY A 364 3.81 -28.39 -21.51
CA GLY A 364 3.73 -27.89 -22.89
C GLY A 364 4.97 -28.22 -23.72
N THR A 365 5.19 -27.42 -24.77
CA THR A 365 6.25 -27.66 -25.77
C THR A 365 7.17 -26.46 -26.00
N ALA A 366 6.83 -25.29 -25.46
CA ALA A 366 7.70 -24.12 -25.47
C ALA A 366 8.54 -24.06 -24.20
N SER A 367 9.76 -23.55 -24.30
CA SER A 367 10.61 -23.29 -23.14
C SER A 367 10.07 -22.15 -22.27
N ALA A 368 10.32 -22.25 -20.97
CA ALA A 368 9.95 -21.26 -19.97
C ALA A 368 11.18 -20.72 -19.24
N VAL A 369 11.13 -19.44 -18.87
CA VAL A 369 12.07 -18.82 -17.94
C VAL A 369 11.44 -18.85 -16.55
N VAL A 370 12.19 -19.39 -15.59
CA VAL A 370 11.84 -19.41 -14.18
C VAL A 370 12.76 -18.44 -13.46
N THR A 371 12.19 -17.50 -12.71
CA THR A 371 12.93 -16.57 -11.84
C THR A 371 12.45 -16.72 -10.41
N PHE A 372 13.37 -17.06 -9.51
CA PHE A 372 13.13 -17.21 -8.08
C PHE A 372 13.95 -16.17 -7.31
N ALA A 373 13.24 -15.22 -6.71
CA ALA A 373 13.80 -14.10 -5.96
C ALA A 373 13.09 -13.97 -4.59
N PRO A 374 13.37 -14.85 -3.62
CA PRO A 374 12.81 -14.73 -2.27
C PRO A 374 13.37 -13.48 -1.59
N ARG A 375 12.50 -12.72 -0.92
CA ARG A 375 12.81 -11.46 -0.24
C ARG A 375 12.03 -11.41 1.08
N PRO A 376 12.44 -12.21 2.10
CA PRO A 376 11.76 -12.28 3.38
C PRO A 376 11.74 -10.92 4.10
N GLU A 377 10.87 -10.79 5.09
CA GLU A 377 10.68 -9.55 5.85
C GLU A 377 10.35 -8.37 4.94
N PHE A 378 9.44 -8.57 3.97
CA PHE A 378 9.05 -7.54 3.01
C PHE A 378 10.23 -6.97 2.20
N GLY A 379 11.24 -7.80 1.95
CA GLY A 379 12.50 -7.44 1.28
C GLY A 379 13.57 -6.77 2.12
N GLN A 380 13.38 -6.70 3.43
CA GLN A 380 14.42 -6.24 4.36
C GLN A 380 15.42 -7.34 4.72
N GLY A 381 15.04 -8.62 4.57
CA GLY A 381 15.92 -9.75 4.82
C GLY A 381 16.96 -9.94 3.71
N GLN A 382 18.18 -10.30 4.10
CA GLN A 382 19.25 -10.69 3.18
C GLN A 382 19.26 -12.21 3.03
N VAL A 383 19.34 -12.70 1.80
CA VAL A 383 19.34 -14.13 1.52
C VAL A 383 20.54 -14.57 0.72
N HIS A 384 20.99 -15.80 0.97
CA HIS A 384 21.95 -16.51 0.14
C HIS A 384 21.29 -17.74 -0.48
N LEU A 385 21.39 -17.87 -1.81
CA LEU A 385 20.88 -18.98 -2.60
C LEU A 385 22.02 -19.92 -2.95
N GLU A 386 21.91 -21.17 -2.51
CA GLU A 386 22.82 -22.25 -2.90
C GLU A 386 22.09 -23.24 -3.81
N ALA A 387 22.67 -23.52 -4.98
CA ALA A 387 22.16 -24.55 -5.87
C ALA A 387 22.61 -25.93 -5.41
N GLU A 388 21.64 -26.81 -5.13
CA GLU A 388 21.84 -28.21 -4.79
C GLU A 388 21.38 -29.10 -5.96
N GLY A 389 21.77 -30.38 -5.97
CA GLY A 389 21.56 -31.27 -7.12
C GLY A 389 20.12 -31.33 -7.66
N ASP A 390 19.11 -31.19 -6.79
CA ASP A 390 17.69 -31.22 -7.16
C ASP A 390 16.94 -29.92 -6.78
N GLY A 391 17.63 -28.78 -6.62
CA GLY A 391 16.94 -27.57 -6.15
C GLY A 391 17.81 -26.37 -5.77
N LEU A 392 17.22 -25.49 -4.97
CA LEU A 392 17.88 -24.40 -4.27
C LEU A 392 17.62 -24.50 -2.78
N ARG A 393 18.62 -24.12 -1.98
CA ARG A 393 18.45 -23.81 -0.56
C ARG A 393 18.59 -22.32 -0.35
N VAL A 394 17.74 -21.77 0.53
CA VAL A 394 17.77 -20.36 0.92
C VAL A 394 18.28 -20.26 2.35
N TYR A 395 19.34 -19.47 2.53
CA TYR A 395 19.92 -19.14 3.82
C TYR A 395 19.65 -17.67 4.18
N GLY A 396 19.72 -17.33 5.47
CA GLY A 396 19.49 -15.96 5.97
C GLY A 396 18.04 -15.67 6.35
N THR A 397 17.17 -16.67 6.31
CA THR A 397 15.77 -16.62 6.74
C THR A 397 15.61 -17.08 8.20
N ASN A 398 14.55 -16.62 8.87
CA ASN A 398 14.22 -17.06 10.24
C ASN A 398 13.85 -18.56 10.29
N GLU A 399 13.17 -19.04 9.25
CA GLU A 399 12.80 -20.44 9.07
C GLU A 399 13.41 -21.00 7.78
N PRO A 400 13.72 -22.30 7.71
CA PRO A 400 14.36 -22.88 6.53
C PRO A 400 13.45 -22.85 5.31
N ILE A 401 14.02 -22.47 4.16
CA ILE A 401 13.31 -22.45 2.88
C ILE A 401 14.12 -23.23 1.84
N VAL A 402 13.44 -24.12 1.12
CA VAL A 402 14.00 -24.88 0.00
C VAL A 402 13.08 -24.77 -1.22
N LEU A 403 13.67 -24.70 -2.42
CA LEU A 403 12.97 -24.87 -3.68
C LEU A 403 13.42 -26.18 -4.31
N ARG A 404 12.58 -27.21 -4.23
CA ARG A 404 12.84 -28.47 -4.91
C ARG A 404 12.46 -28.34 -6.38
N SER A 405 13.41 -28.61 -7.27
CA SER A 405 13.28 -28.48 -8.72
C SER A 405 14.18 -29.50 -9.43
N PRO A 406 13.82 -30.80 -9.45
CA PRO A 406 14.67 -31.85 -9.99
C PRO A 406 14.98 -31.63 -11.47
N GLY A 407 16.25 -31.76 -11.84
CA GLY A 407 16.69 -31.58 -13.23
C GLY A 407 16.65 -30.13 -13.75
N VAL A 408 16.49 -29.14 -12.86
CA VAL A 408 16.59 -27.71 -13.21
C VAL A 408 17.97 -27.19 -12.86
N GLU A 409 18.67 -26.63 -13.85
CA GLU A 409 19.96 -25.99 -13.67
C GLU A 409 19.77 -24.49 -13.42
N TRP A 410 20.21 -24.03 -12.24
CA TRP A 410 20.05 -22.63 -11.81
C TRP A 410 21.30 -21.79 -12.02
N THR A 411 21.11 -20.58 -12.51
CA THR A 411 22.11 -19.52 -12.48
C THR A 411 21.74 -18.52 -11.39
N VAL A 412 22.55 -18.44 -10.34
CA VAL A 412 22.38 -17.44 -9.27
C VAL A 412 23.15 -16.18 -9.63
N THR A 413 22.43 -15.05 -9.63
CA THR A 413 22.99 -13.71 -9.79
C THR A 413 22.89 -12.97 -8.46
N THR A 414 23.85 -12.09 -8.20
CA THR A 414 23.90 -11.26 -6.99
C THR A 414 23.87 -9.81 -7.40
N ASP A 415 22.94 -9.04 -6.82
CA ASP A 415 22.87 -7.59 -6.95
C ASP A 415 22.84 -6.99 -5.53
N GLY A 416 23.91 -6.27 -5.17
CA GLY A 416 24.14 -5.82 -3.80
C GLY A 416 24.11 -6.98 -2.80
N THR A 417 23.13 -6.94 -1.88
CA THR A 417 22.91 -7.96 -0.85
C THR A 417 21.83 -8.98 -1.22
N GLN A 418 21.25 -8.88 -2.42
CA GLN A 418 20.15 -9.71 -2.86
C GLN A 418 20.59 -10.72 -3.91
N GLN A 419 20.06 -11.94 -3.82
CA GLN A 419 20.34 -13.00 -4.78
C GLN A 419 19.07 -13.45 -5.49
N THR A 420 19.20 -13.70 -6.80
CA THR A 420 18.12 -14.15 -7.67
C THR A 420 18.60 -15.34 -8.48
N ALA A 421 17.83 -16.43 -8.45
CA ALA A 421 18.11 -17.61 -9.25
C ALA A 421 17.23 -17.61 -10.51
N GLN A 422 17.84 -17.88 -11.66
CA GLN A 422 17.15 -18.01 -12.94
C GLN A 422 17.48 -19.32 -13.63
N ALA A 423 16.49 -19.91 -14.30
CA ALA A 423 16.65 -21.12 -15.10
C ALA A 423 15.79 -21.04 -16.37
N VAL A 424 16.26 -21.65 -17.46
CA VAL A 424 15.46 -21.92 -18.66
C VAL A 424 15.14 -23.40 -18.69
N VAL A 425 13.85 -23.74 -18.75
CA VAL A 425 13.36 -25.11 -18.69
C VAL A 425 12.60 -25.50 -19.95
N ASP A 426 12.68 -26.77 -20.34
CA ASP A 426 12.04 -27.34 -21.52
C ASP A 426 11.02 -28.43 -21.13
N PRO A 427 9.72 -28.09 -20.97
CA PRO A 427 8.69 -29.04 -20.56
C PRO A 427 8.35 -30.06 -21.66
N SER A 428 8.92 -29.95 -22.88
CA SER A 428 8.66 -30.93 -23.95
C SER A 428 9.25 -32.32 -23.66
N ARG A 429 10.17 -32.40 -22.68
CA ARG A 429 10.84 -33.64 -22.26
C ARG A 429 10.18 -34.30 -21.04
N GLY A 430 9.11 -33.69 -20.52
CA GLY A 430 8.43 -34.06 -19.30
C GLY A 430 8.05 -32.82 -18.49
N ASP A 431 6.98 -32.93 -17.72
CA ASP A 431 6.50 -31.83 -16.88
C ASP A 431 7.58 -31.40 -15.88
N VAL A 432 7.76 -30.09 -15.72
CA VAL A 432 8.72 -29.53 -14.76
C VAL A 432 7.94 -29.13 -13.51
N VAL A 433 8.27 -29.77 -12.38
CA VAL A 433 7.61 -29.55 -11.09
C VAL A 433 8.55 -28.76 -10.19
N LEU A 434 8.07 -27.62 -9.70
CA LEU A 434 8.76 -26.75 -8.76
C LEU A 434 7.98 -26.74 -7.45
N GLU A 435 8.64 -27.06 -6.34
CA GLU A 435 8.02 -27.12 -5.01
C GLU A 435 8.79 -26.19 -4.08
N LEU A 436 8.22 -25.02 -3.83
CA LEU A 436 8.70 -24.14 -2.77
C LEU A 436 8.18 -24.67 -1.44
N ARG A 437 9.09 -24.91 -0.49
CA ARG A 437 8.78 -25.39 0.85
C ARG A 437 9.43 -24.46 1.86
N CYS A 438 8.63 -23.90 2.75
CA CYS A 438 9.07 -23.03 3.83
C CYS A 438 8.73 -23.69 5.17
N GLY A 439 9.59 -23.52 6.18
CA GLY A 439 9.49 -24.19 7.48
C GLY A 439 10.14 -25.58 7.50
N THR A 440 10.85 -25.98 6.44
CA THR A 440 11.56 -27.28 6.40
C THR A 440 12.85 -27.23 5.59
N GLU A 441 13.84 -28.03 6.00
CA GLU A 441 15.08 -28.27 5.26
C GLU A 441 14.97 -29.43 4.26
N ASP A 442 13.87 -30.19 4.29
CA ASP A 442 13.66 -31.37 3.47
C ASP A 442 13.43 -31.02 1.99
N SER A 443 14.47 -31.23 1.19
CA SER A 443 14.45 -31.15 -0.28
C SER A 443 14.20 -32.50 -0.97
N GLY A 444 13.90 -33.54 -0.19
CA GLY A 444 13.65 -34.89 -0.67
C GLY A 444 12.37 -35.03 -1.51
N PRO A 445 12.28 -36.07 -2.36
CA PRO A 445 11.06 -36.38 -3.09
C PRO A 445 9.91 -36.73 -2.14
N HIS A 446 8.69 -36.32 -2.49
CA HIS A 446 7.51 -36.79 -1.79
C HIS A 446 7.27 -38.28 -2.08
N SER A 447 6.71 -39.00 -1.10
CA SER A 447 6.28 -40.41 -1.25
C SER A 447 5.17 -40.63 -2.28
N ARG A 448 4.46 -39.57 -2.67
CA ARG A 448 3.36 -39.55 -3.64
C ARG A 448 3.78 -38.70 -4.82
N THR A 449 3.28 -39.03 -6.00
CA THR A 449 3.53 -38.24 -7.21
C THR A 449 2.90 -36.85 -7.11
N GLU A 450 3.31 -35.91 -7.97
CA GLU A 450 2.66 -34.60 -8.06
C GLU A 450 1.19 -34.73 -8.45
N ASP A 451 0.87 -35.56 -9.44
CA ASP A 451 -0.50 -35.72 -9.93
C ASP A 451 -1.45 -36.25 -8.84
N GLU A 452 -1.01 -37.22 -8.04
CA GLU A 452 -1.78 -37.71 -6.87
C GLU A 452 -2.05 -36.59 -5.87
N ARG A 453 -1.02 -35.82 -5.48
CA ARG A 453 -1.15 -34.72 -4.50
C ARG A 453 -2.03 -33.59 -5.02
N ARG A 454 -1.93 -33.27 -6.31
CA ARG A 454 -2.78 -32.25 -6.96
C ARG A 454 -4.23 -32.72 -6.97
N GLN A 455 -4.50 -33.97 -7.33
CA GLN A 455 -5.85 -34.53 -7.33
C GLN A 455 -6.47 -34.53 -5.92
N GLU A 456 -5.70 -34.86 -4.89
CA GLU A 456 -6.16 -34.80 -3.50
C GLU A 456 -6.50 -33.36 -3.07
N SER A 457 -5.62 -32.40 -3.40
CA SER A 457 -5.84 -30.98 -3.09
C SER A 457 -7.04 -30.41 -3.85
N GLU A 458 -7.22 -30.79 -5.11
CA GLU A 458 -8.39 -30.40 -5.90
C GLU A 458 -9.69 -31.03 -5.36
N SER A 459 -9.64 -32.30 -4.95
CA SER A 459 -10.81 -33.01 -4.41
C SER A 459 -11.24 -32.42 -3.08
N HIS A 460 -10.30 -32.04 -2.20
CA HIS A 460 -10.58 -31.33 -0.95
C HIS A 460 -11.48 -30.10 -1.17
N TRP A 461 -11.12 -29.24 -2.12
CA TRP A 461 -11.92 -28.05 -2.44
C TRP A 461 -13.22 -28.38 -3.16
N ARG A 462 -13.17 -29.30 -4.12
CA ARG A 462 -14.32 -29.65 -4.97
C ARG A 462 -15.42 -30.34 -4.17
N ASP A 463 -15.05 -31.23 -3.27
CA ASP A 463 -15.98 -31.97 -2.43
C ASP A 463 -16.68 -31.03 -1.44
N TRP A 464 -15.93 -30.08 -0.85
CA TRP A 464 -16.52 -29.00 -0.05
C TRP A 464 -17.50 -28.16 -0.87
N ALA A 465 -17.09 -27.68 -2.05
CA ALA A 465 -17.94 -26.83 -2.90
C ALA A 465 -19.22 -27.55 -3.38
N ASN A 466 -19.13 -28.87 -3.63
CA ASN A 466 -20.28 -29.69 -4.02
C ASN A 466 -21.30 -29.90 -2.89
N GLY A 467 -20.90 -29.71 -1.64
CA GLY A 467 -21.80 -29.76 -0.47
C GLY A 467 -22.66 -28.51 -0.30
N LEU A 468 -22.35 -27.43 -1.01
CA LEU A 468 -23.01 -26.14 -0.82
C LEU A 468 -24.39 -26.06 -1.49
N SER A 469 -25.29 -25.34 -0.83
CA SER A 469 -26.59 -24.91 -1.37
C SER A 469 -26.47 -23.50 -1.95
N LEU A 470 -25.98 -23.43 -3.19
CA LEU A 470 -25.73 -22.15 -3.86
C LEU A 470 -27.01 -21.50 -4.43
N PRO A 471 -27.09 -20.15 -4.46
CA PRO A 471 -28.18 -19.44 -5.13
C PRO A 471 -28.26 -19.80 -6.62
N PRO A 472 -29.47 -19.88 -7.20
CA PRO A 472 -29.65 -20.22 -8.62
C PRO A 472 -29.19 -19.08 -9.55
N LEU A 473 -29.06 -17.86 -9.04
CA LEU A 473 -28.59 -16.70 -9.81
C LEU A 473 -27.06 -16.69 -9.85
N LYS A 474 -26.49 -16.82 -11.07
CA LYS A 474 -25.03 -16.84 -11.32
C LYS A 474 -24.27 -17.86 -10.45
N PRO A 475 -24.67 -19.15 -10.44
CA PRO A 475 -24.19 -20.14 -9.47
C PRO A 475 -22.67 -20.33 -9.50
N ASP A 476 -22.02 -20.23 -10.67
CA ASP A 476 -20.56 -20.37 -10.77
C ASP A 476 -19.80 -19.23 -10.08
N LEU A 477 -20.32 -18.00 -10.16
CA LEU A 477 -19.73 -16.84 -9.48
C LEU A 477 -19.99 -16.90 -7.96
N MET A 478 -21.16 -17.41 -7.55
CA MET A 478 -21.47 -17.63 -6.13
C MET A 478 -20.59 -18.72 -5.53
N LYS A 479 -20.39 -19.83 -6.27
CA LYS A 479 -19.42 -20.89 -5.93
C LYS A 479 -18.02 -20.31 -5.75
N ARG A 480 -17.62 -19.39 -6.64
CA ARG A 480 -16.30 -18.74 -6.55
C ARG A 480 -16.19 -17.81 -5.35
N SER A 481 -17.24 -17.05 -5.04
CA SER A 481 -17.27 -16.21 -3.85
C SER A 481 -17.21 -17.05 -2.57
N ALA A 482 -17.99 -18.14 -2.48
CA ALA A 482 -17.93 -19.06 -1.34
C ALA A 482 -16.54 -19.70 -1.17
N LEU A 483 -15.90 -20.16 -2.25
CA LEU A 483 -14.53 -20.68 -2.22
C LEU A 483 -13.51 -19.61 -1.81
N THR A 484 -13.72 -18.36 -2.20
CA THR A 484 -12.86 -17.24 -1.79
C THR A 484 -12.99 -16.96 -0.29
N LEU A 485 -14.22 -16.89 0.22
CA LEU A 485 -14.48 -16.75 1.66
C LEU A 485 -13.86 -17.90 2.45
N ARG A 486 -14.04 -19.15 1.98
CA ARG A 486 -13.42 -20.33 2.60
C ARG A 486 -11.90 -20.28 2.57
N GLY A 487 -11.30 -19.76 1.50
CA GLY A 487 -9.86 -19.57 1.38
C GLY A 487 -9.28 -18.52 2.34
N LEU A 488 -10.12 -17.65 2.93
CA LEU A 488 -9.71 -16.68 3.96
C LEU A 488 -9.86 -17.23 5.39
N VAL A 489 -10.42 -18.43 5.55
CA VAL A 489 -10.55 -19.11 6.86
C VAL A 489 -9.24 -19.81 7.20
N HIS A 490 -8.63 -19.42 8.33
CA HIS A 490 -7.47 -20.10 8.88
C HIS A 490 -7.94 -21.33 9.67
N ALA A 491 -7.82 -22.51 9.09
CA ALA A 491 -8.50 -23.71 9.57
C ALA A 491 -8.00 -24.22 10.93
N ASP A 492 -6.72 -24.01 11.27
CA ASP A 492 -6.17 -24.48 12.54
C ASP A 492 -6.70 -23.68 13.73
N SER A 493 -6.96 -22.38 13.55
CA SER A 493 -7.46 -21.50 14.62
C SER A 493 -8.96 -21.23 14.55
N GLY A 494 -9.59 -21.33 13.38
CA GLY A 494 -10.97 -20.87 13.16
C GLY A 494 -11.12 -19.38 12.85
N ALA A 495 -10.10 -18.56 13.12
CA ALA A 495 -10.03 -17.17 12.69
C ALA A 495 -10.21 -16.99 11.16
N ILE A 496 -10.73 -15.82 10.76
CA ILE A 496 -11.03 -15.50 9.36
C ILE A 496 -10.42 -14.14 9.03
N MET A 497 -9.61 -14.06 7.97
CA MET A 497 -9.00 -12.82 7.51
C MET A 497 -10.04 -11.89 6.87
N ALA A 498 -9.93 -10.57 7.09
CA ALA A 498 -10.75 -9.59 6.39
C ALA A 498 -10.40 -9.51 4.88
N ALA A 499 -9.11 -9.63 4.55
CA ALA A 499 -8.62 -9.77 3.18
C ALA A 499 -7.25 -10.49 3.14
N ALA A 500 -6.85 -10.94 1.95
CA ALA A 500 -5.58 -11.66 1.77
C ALA A 500 -4.31 -10.78 1.80
N THR A 501 -4.46 -9.46 1.68
CA THR A 501 -3.36 -8.51 1.47
C THR A 501 -3.31 -7.41 2.51
N THR A 502 -2.19 -6.69 2.49
CA THR A 502 -2.02 -5.41 3.17
C THR A 502 -1.72 -4.30 2.15
N SER A 503 -2.05 -3.07 2.54
CA SER A 503 -1.55 -1.82 1.96
C SER A 503 -1.83 -1.65 0.48
N LEU A 504 -2.90 -2.25 -0.02
CA LEU A 504 -3.48 -1.83 -1.28
C LEU A 504 -4.30 -0.54 -1.06
N PRO A 505 -4.24 0.39 -2.01
CA PRO A 505 -4.75 1.75 -1.81
C PRO A 505 -6.25 1.89 -2.05
N GLU A 506 -6.93 2.62 -1.16
CA GLU A 506 -8.28 3.18 -1.40
C GLU A 506 -8.25 4.35 -2.40
N GLU A 507 -7.06 4.91 -2.69
CA GLU A 507 -6.82 5.89 -3.76
C GLU A 507 -5.40 5.70 -4.30
N ILE A 508 -5.22 5.53 -5.62
CA ILE A 508 -3.89 5.37 -6.21
C ILE A 508 -3.00 6.59 -5.92
N GLY A 509 -1.85 6.37 -5.31
CA GLY A 509 -0.93 7.41 -4.85
C GLY A 509 -1.32 8.04 -3.51
N GLY A 510 -2.47 7.66 -2.94
CA GLY A 510 -3.00 8.13 -1.67
C GLY A 510 -2.40 7.47 -0.43
N VAL A 511 -2.89 7.91 0.73
CA VAL A 511 -2.36 7.53 2.06
C VAL A 511 -3.21 6.49 2.80
N ARG A 512 -4.38 6.14 2.27
CA ARG A 512 -5.34 5.19 2.83
C ARG A 512 -5.00 3.77 2.35
N ASN A 513 -4.02 3.15 3.03
CA ASN A 513 -3.49 1.82 2.69
C ASN A 513 -3.33 1.01 4.00
N TRP A 514 -4.17 0.00 4.23
CA TRP A 514 -4.31 -0.68 5.52
C TRP A 514 -3.95 -2.17 5.47
N ASP A 515 -3.56 -2.76 6.60
CA ASP A 515 -3.30 -4.20 6.71
C ASP A 515 -4.56 -4.95 7.14
N TYR A 516 -5.11 -5.79 6.25
CA TYR A 516 -6.39 -6.50 6.44
C TYR A 516 -6.22 -8.01 6.66
N ARG A 517 -4.99 -8.48 6.89
CA ARG A 517 -4.69 -9.92 7.04
C ARG A 517 -5.06 -10.47 8.42
N TYR A 518 -5.73 -9.68 9.24
CA TYR A 518 -6.09 -10.00 10.62
C TYR A 518 -7.56 -10.42 10.73
N CYS A 519 -7.93 -10.95 11.90
CA CYS A 519 -9.29 -11.36 12.21
C CYS A 519 -10.04 -10.19 12.87
N TRP A 520 -10.86 -9.49 12.09
CA TRP A 520 -11.87 -8.58 12.64
C TRP A 520 -13.08 -9.38 13.09
N LEU A 521 -13.55 -9.14 14.32
CA LEU A 521 -14.68 -9.89 14.89
C LEU A 521 -15.95 -9.75 14.05
N ARG A 522 -16.19 -8.54 13.54
CA ARG A 522 -17.32 -8.24 12.66
C ARG A 522 -17.21 -8.98 11.32
N ASP A 523 -16.07 -8.81 10.63
CA ASP A 523 -15.81 -9.41 9.32
C ASP A 523 -15.90 -10.93 9.36
N ALA A 524 -15.30 -11.54 10.38
CA ALA A 524 -15.32 -12.99 10.58
C ALA A 524 -16.73 -13.51 10.89
N ALA A 525 -17.50 -12.81 11.74
CA ALA A 525 -18.87 -13.19 12.05
C ALA A 525 -19.80 -13.10 10.81
N LEU A 526 -19.64 -12.05 10.00
CA LEU A 526 -20.40 -11.87 8.77
C LEU A 526 -20.00 -12.90 7.70
N THR A 527 -18.71 -13.20 7.58
CA THR A 527 -18.20 -14.24 6.66
C THR A 527 -18.72 -15.62 7.03
N SER A 528 -18.64 -15.99 8.31
CA SER A 528 -19.21 -17.23 8.84
C SER A 528 -20.72 -17.31 8.60
N SER A 529 -21.46 -16.21 8.79
CA SER A 529 -22.90 -16.18 8.54
C SER A 529 -23.23 -16.42 7.07
N ALA A 530 -22.43 -15.85 6.16
CA ALA A 530 -22.56 -16.08 4.73
C ALA A 530 -22.28 -17.54 4.36
N LEU A 531 -21.28 -18.19 4.96
CA LEU A 531 -20.99 -19.61 4.76
C LEU A 531 -22.10 -20.52 5.31
N VAL A 532 -22.65 -20.22 6.49
CA VAL A 532 -23.81 -20.93 7.07
C VAL A 532 -25.02 -20.85 6.14
N SER A 533 -25.23 -19.69 5.51
CA SER A 533 -26.37 -19.47 4.60
C SER A 533 -26.34 -20.35 3.33
N VAL A 534 -25.16 -20.85 2.96
CA VAL A 534 -24.98 -21.82 1.85
C VAL A 534 -24.72 -23.24 2.35
N GLY A 535 -24.87 -23.50 3.65
CA GLY A 535 -24.82 -24.84 4.25
C GLY A 535 -23.46 -25.28 4.76
N SER A 536 -22.48 -24.37 4.88
CA SER A 536 -21.17 -24.66 5.48
C SER A 536 -21.15 -24.17 6.93
N THR A 537 -21.20 -25.09 7.88
CA THR A 537 -21.32 -24.76 9.32
C THR A 537 -20.02 -24.88 10.08
N ASP A 538 -19.10 -25.76 9.67
CA ASP A 538 -17.87 -26.05 10.40
C ASP A 538 -17.01 -24.80 10.62
N GLU A 539 -16.98 -23.88 9.64
CA GLU A 539 -16.24 -22.63 9.74
C GLU A 539 -16.81 -21.70 10.82
N ALA A 540 -18.15 -21.68 10.97
CA ALA A 540 -18.80 -20.92 12.01
C ALA A 540 -18.54 -21.53 13.40
N GLU A 541 -18.56 -22.86 13.52
CA GLU A 541 -18.25 -23.55 14.78
C GLU A 541 -16.83 -23.24 15.24
N ASN A 542 -15.84 -23.40 14.35
CA ASN A 542 -14.45 -23.11 14.66
C ASN A 542 -14.21 -21.62 15.00
N TYR A 543 -14.88 -20.71 14.29
CA TYR A 543 -14.78 -19.28 14.61
C TYR A 543 -15.38 -18.95 15.99
N LEU A 544 -16.53 -19.52 16.35
CA LEU A 544 -17.12 -19.28 17.68
C LEU A 544 -16.24 -19.85 18.79
N ASP A 545 -15.63 -21.02 18.58
CA ASP A 545 -14.63 -21.56 19.52
C ASP A 545 -13.43 -20.62 19.67
N TRP A 546 -12.93 -20.06 18.57
CA TRP A 546 -11.88 -19.05 18.62
C TRP A 546 -12.29 -17.79 19.40
N VAL A 547 -13.54 -17.31 19.25
CA VAL A 547 -14.04 -16.16 20.03
C VAL A 547 -14.11 -16.49 21.52
N HIS A 548 -14.51 -17.72 21.87
CA HIS A 548 -14.45 -18.18 23.27
C HIS A 548 -13.03 -18.15 23.81
N ASP A 549 -12.06 -18.68 23.07
CA ASP A 549 -10.66 -18.70 23.48
C ASP A 549 -10.10 -17.28 23.65
N VAL A 550 -10.47 -16.34 22.78
CA VAL A 550 -10.13 -14.91 22.93
C VAL A 550 -10.73 -14.34 24.22
N LEU A 551 -12.01 -14.60 24.50
CA LEU A 551 -12.68 -14.10 25.71
C LEU A 551 -12.03 -14.61 26.99
N GLU A 552 -11.52 -15.85 27.01
CA GLU A 552 -10.81 -16.41 28.16
C GLU A 552 -9.52 -15.63 28.50
N THR A 553 -8.95 -14.90 27.54
CA THR A 553 -7.77 -14.05 27.77
C THR A 553 -8.10 -12.67 28.36
N LEU A 554 -9.39 -12.30 28.40
CA LEU A 554 -9.84 -10.96 28.76
C LEU A 554 -10.50 -10.92 30.15
N PRO A 555 -10.47 -9.76 30.85
CA PRO A 555 -11.18 -9.59 32.12
C PRO A 555 -12.72 -9.65 32.01
N GLY A 556 -13.26 -9.43 30.81
CA GLY A 556 -14.69 -9.36 30.54
C GLY A 556 -15.00 -9.12 29.06
N PRO A 557 -16.21 -9.48 28.58
CA PRO A 557 -16.58 -9.39 27.17
C PRO A 557 -16.62 -7.96 26.63
N GLU A 558 -16.88 -6.97 27.48
CA GLU A 558 -16.89 -5.56 27.11
C GLU A 558 -15.51 -5.00 26.74
N ARG A 559 -14.45 -5.80 26.95
CA ARG A 559 -13.05 -5.50 26.64
C ARG A 559 -12.57 -6.16 25.34
N LEU A 560 -13.46 -6.78 24.58
CA LEU A 560 -13.12 -7.25 23.23
C LEU A 560 -12.57 -6.08 22.40
N HIS A 561 -11.43 -6.34 21.76
CA HIS A 561 -10.85 -5.45 20.77
C HIS A 561 -11.54 -5.69 19.41
N PRO A 562 -11.50 -4.71 18.49
CA PRO A 562 -12.14 -4.88 17.19
C PRO A 562 -11.54 -6.03 16.37
N LEU A 563 -10.23 -6.26 16.52
CA LEU A 563 -9.48 -7.25 15.77
C LEU A 563 -8.34 -7.88 16.57
N TYR A 564 -7.93 -9.07 16.10
CA TYR A 564 -6.86 -9.88 16.68
C TYR A 564 -6.00 -10.50 15.57
N THR A 565 -4.80 -10.97 15.93
CA THR A 565 -4.01 -11.86 15.08
C THR A 565 -4.79 -13.14 14.80
N LEU A 566 -4.38 -13.94 13.82
CA LEU A 566 -5.06 -15.22 13.53
C LEU A 566 -4.99 -16.19 14.73
N ALA A 567 -3.95 -16.07 15.56
CA ALA A 567 -3.79 -16.83 16.79
C ALA A 567 -4.67 -16.32 17.97
N GLY A 568 -5.50 -15.29 17.78
CA GLY A 568 -6.35 -14.73 18.86
C GLY A 568 -5.61 -13.83 19.85
N THR A 569 -4.41 -13.36 19.51
CA THR A 569 -3.63 -12.45 20.36
C THR A 569 -3.76 -10.99 19.90
N SER A 570 -3.48 -10.04 20.79
CA SER A 570 -3.48 -8.62 20.44
C SER A 570 -2.44 -8.29 19.38
N LEU A 571 -2.78 -7.39 18.45
CA LEU A 571 -1.83 -6.95 17.43
C LEU A 571 -0.69 -6.11 18.02
N PRO A 572 0.51 -6.15 17.41
CA PRO A 572 1.54 -5.15 17.65
C PRO A 572 1.08 -3.76 17.16
N PRO A 573 1.73 -2.67 17.61
CA PRO A 573 1.48 -1.33 17.08
C PRO A 573 1.65 -1.29 15.55
N GLU A 574 0.79 -0.51 14.88
CA GLU A 574 0.92 -0.23 13.45
C GLU A 574 2.31 0.35 13.14
N ALA A 575 2.95 -0.20 12.11
CA ALA A 575 4.27 0.24 11.65
C ALA A 575 4.25 0.52 10.15
N VAL A 576 5.16 1.38 9.70
CA VAL A 576 5.35 1.74 8.29
C VAL A 576 6.63 1.10 7.76
N ILE A 577 6.54 0.49 6.59
CA ILE A 577 7.68 -0.07 5.86
C ILE A 577 8.16 0.95 4.82
N ASP A 578 8.98 1.90 5.26
CA ASP A 578 9.43 3.03 4.42
C ASP A 578 10.30 2.62 3.23
N SER A 579 10.92 1.44 3.28
CA SER A 579 11.71 0.88 2.18
C SER A 579 10.85 0.48 0.99
N LEU A 580 9.57 0.21 1.18
CA LEU A 580 8.67 -0.19 0.11
C LEU A 580 8.06 1.04 -0.58
N PRO A 581 8.06 1.06 -1.93
CA PRO A 581 7.41 2.12 -2.70
C PRO A 581 5.87 2.11 -2.58
N GLY A 582 5.28 0.96 -2.23
CA GLY A 582 3.84 0.76 -2.19
C GLY A 582 3.24 0.46 -3.57
N TYR A 583 2.05 -0.13 -3.56
CA TYR A 583 1.34 -0.48 -4.80
C TYR A 583 1.08 0.79 -5.61
N ALA A 584 1.54 0.82 -6.88
CA ALA A 584 1.41 1.98 -7.75
C ALA A 584 1.96 3.30 -7.15
N GLY A 585 2.94 3.22 -6.24
CA GLY A 585 3.49 4.39 -5.55
C GLY A 585 2.61 4.93 -4.40
N SER A 586 1.58 4.19 -4.00
CA SER A 586 0.67 4.58 -2.90
C SER A 586 1.31 4.29 -1.55
N ARG A 587 1.43 5.32 -0.71
CA ARG A 587 2.23 5.26 0.53
C ARG A 587 1.50 5.94 1.69
N PRO A 588 1.71 5.50 2.94
CA PRO A 588 2.70 4.52 3.38
C PRO A 588 2.25 3.06 3.16
N VAL A 589 3.21 2.13 3.16
CA VAL A 589 2.95 0.69 3.33
C VAL A 589 2.90 0.40 4.83
N ARG A 590 1.78 -0.11 5.31
CA ARG A 590 1.52 -0.40 6.73
C ARG A 590 1.53 -1.90 7.02
N VAL A 591 1.97 -2.24 8.22
CA VAL A 591 1.77 -3.55 8.83
C VAL A 591 1.20 -3.37 10.22
N GLY A 592 0.30 -4.27 10.63
CA GLY A 592 -0.58 -4.00 11.75
C GLY A 592 -1.69 -3.00 11.41
N ASN A 593 -2.55 -2.70 12.37
CA ASN A 593 -3.63 -1.74 12.18
C ASN A 593 -3.93 -1.00 13.49
N ALA A 594 -3.98 0.34 13.42
CA ALA A 594 -4.25 1.19 14.57
C ALA A 594 -5.65 1.03 15.17
N ALA A 595 -6.62 0.46 14.43
CA ALA A 595 -7.95 0.14 14.93
C ALA A 595 -7.93 -0.79 16.16
N ASN A 596 -6.84 -1.53 16.39
CA ASN A 596 -6.64 -2.36 17.58
C ASN A 596 -6.81 -1.60 18.92
N GLN A 597 -6.61 -0.28 18.92
CA GLN A 597 -6.78 0.56 20.12
C GLN A 597 -8.12 1.29 20.19
N GLN A 598 -8.97 1.14 19.17
CA GLN A 598 -10.26 1.81 19.10
C GLN A 598 -11.34 1.07 19.88
N VAL A 599 -12.32 1.85 20.35
CA VAL A 599 -13.60 1.31 20.82
C VAL A 599 -14.50 1.14 19.60
N GLN A 600 -15.02 -0.08 19.42
CA GLN A 600 -16.08 -0.39 18.46
C GLN A 600 -17.16 -1.20 19.18
N LEU A 601 -18.34 -0.62 19.32
CA LEU A 601 -19.44 -1.23 20.05
C LEU A 601 -20.30 -2.13 19.16
N ASP A 602 -20.09 -2.07 17.85
CA ASP A 602 -20.88 -2.78 16.87
C ASP A 602 -20.51 -4.27 16.74
N VAL A 603 -19.32 -4.68 17.22
CA VAL A 603 -18.78 -6.04 17.08
C VAL A 603 -19.67 -7.13 17.69
N PHE A 604 -20.47 -6.80 18.70
CA PHE A 604 -21.30 -7.76 19.43
C PHE A 604 -22.51 -8.25 18.60
N GLY A 605 -23.10 -7.38 17.77
CA GLY A 605 -24.30 -7.68 16.98
C GLY A 605 -24.09 -8.85 16.02
N PRO A 606 -23.09 -8.76 15.13
CA PRO A 606 -22.76 -9.81 14.17
C PRO A 606 -22.48 -11.18 14.80
N ILE A 607 -21.85 -11.23 15.99
CA ILE A 607 -21.58 -12.50 16.69
C ILE A 607 -22.90 -13.16 17.13
N VAL A 608 -23.82 -12.41 17.73
CA VAL A 608 -25.12 -12.96 18.15
C VAL A 608 -25.96 -13.35 16.93
N GLU A 609 -25.89 -12.59 15.83
CA GLU A 609 -26.59 -12.91 14.59
C GLU A 609 -26.04 -14.17 13.91
N LEU A 610 -24.73 -14.42 13.98
CA LEU A 610 -24.11 -15.68 13.56
C LEU A 610 -24.64 -16.86 14.39
N ILE A 611 -24.62 -16.75 15.71
CA ILE A 611 -25.13 -17.81 16.61
C ILE A 611 -26.60 -18.10 16.31
N SER A 612 -27.39 -17.05 16.09
CA SER A 612 -28.78 -17.18 15.65
C SER A 612 -28.87 -17.97 14.34
N SER A 613 -28.14 -17.56 13.30
CA SER A 613 -28.16 -18.22 11.99
C SER A 613 -27.76 -19.70 12.08
N LEU A 614 -26.72 -20.01 12.84
CA LEU A 614 -26.22 -21.37 13.06
C LEU A 614 -27.24 -22.24 13.83
N ALA A 615 -27.85 -21.70 14.90
CA ALA A 615 -28.85 -22.42 15.68
C ALA A 615 -30.11 -22.74 14.86
N HIS A 616 -30.59 -21.80 14.04
CA HIS A 616 -31.70 -22.06 13.13
C HIS A 616 -31.36 -23.10 12.07
N HIS A 617 -30.13 -23.05 11.52
CA HIS A 617 -29.66 -24.06 10.58
C HIS A 617 -29.63 -25.45 11.22
N ARG A 618 -29.02 -25.59 12.40
CA ARG A 618 -28.98 -26.86 13.17
C ARG A 618 -30.39 -27.39 13.46
N LYS A 619 -31.32 -26.52 13.87
CA LYS A 619 -32.73 -26.88 14.11
C LYS A 619 -33.41 -27.38 12.84
N ALA A 620 -33.21 -26.70 11.71
CA ALA A 620 -33.76 -27.11 10.41
C ALA A 620 -33.19 -28.46 9.95
N SER A 621 -31.93 -28.74 10.28
CA SER A 621 -31.25 -30.02 10.03
C SER A 621 -31.58 -31.13 11.04
N GLY A 622 -32.47 -30.86 12.01
CA GLY A 622 -32.96 -31.85 12.97
C GLY A 622 -32.00 -32.14 14.14
N VAL A 623 -31.03 -31.26 14.40
CA VAL A 623 -30.16 -31.34 15.58
C VAL A 623 -30.99 -31.06 16.84
N ALA A 624 -30.94 -31.97 17.82
CA ALA A 624 -31.78 -31.88 19.02
C ALA A 624 -31.39 -30.70 19.93
N ASP A 625 -30.09 -30.48 20.12
CA ASP A 625 -29.54 -29.33 20.86
C ASP A 625 -28.99 -28.30 19.88
N ALA A 626 -29.91 -27.63 19.19
CA ALA A 626 -29.56 -26.74 18.09
C ALA A 626 -28.87 -25.44 18.55
N LEU A 627 -29.16 -24.98 19.78
CA LEU A 627 -28.47 -23.87 20.43
C LEU A 627 -27.76 -24.44 21.66
N SER A 628 -26.46 -24.68 21.53
CA SER A 628 -25.66 -25.29 22.60
C SER A 628 -25.56 -24.37 23.83
N ASP A 629 -25.23 -24.94 24.98
CA ASP A 629 -24.98 -24.15 26.20
C ASP A 629 -23.83 -23.15 26.02
N ARG A 630 -22.76 -23.57 25.31
CA ARG A 630 -21.59 -22.73 25.01
C ARG A 630 -21.95 -21.54 24.11
N ASP A 631 -22.72 -21.78 23.05
CA ASP A 631 -23.24 -20.69 22.20
C ASP A 631 -24.12 -19.72 23.01
N TRP A 632 -24.97 -20.26 23.89
CA TRP A 632 -25.83 -19.44 24.74
C TRP A 632 -25.06 -18.61 25.77
N GLU A 633 -23.97 -19.15 26.33
CA GLU A 633 -23.05 -18.41 27.20
C GLU A 633 -22.42 -17.24 26.45
N LEU A 634 -22.01 -17.45 25.19
CA LEU A 634 -21.49 -16.38 24.35
C LEU A 634 -22.53 -15.29 24.07
N VAL A 635 -23.77 -15.67 23.76
CA VAL A 635 -24.88 -14.71 23.62
C VAL A 635 -25.06 -13.87 24.88
N CYS A 636 -25.06 -14.51 26.06
CA CYS A 636 -25.15 -13.80 27.34
C CYS A 636 -23.99 -12.81 27.52
N ALA A 637 -22.75 -13.22 27.20
CA ALA A 637 -21.57 -12.39 27.29
C ALA A 637 -21.63 -11.16 26.36
N MET A 638 -22.15 -11.33 25.14
CA MET A 638 -22.34 -10.21 24.20
C MET A 638 -23.39 -9.21 24.72
N VAL A 639 -24.50 -9.68 25.29
CA VAL A 639 -25.51 -8.77 25.87
C VAL A 639 -24.96 -8.06 27.12
N GLU A 640 -24.19 -8.76 27.97
CA GLU A 640 -23.51 -8.15 29.12
C GLU A 640 -22.54 -7.04 28.69
N ALA A 641 -21.81 -7.24 27.58
CA ALA A 641 -20.96 -6.21 27.00
C ALA A 641 -21.76 -4.97 26.54
N VAL A 642 -22.91 -5.20 25.89
CA VAL A 642 -23.83 -4.12 25.48
C VAL A 642 -24.35 -3.37 26.71
N GLU A 643 -24.89 -4.06 27.72
CA GLU A 643 -25.39 -3.48 28.98
C GLU A 643 -24.38 -2.51 29.62
N ARG A 644 -23.08 -2.85 29.57
CA ARG A 644 -22.02 -2.08 30.21
C ARG A 644 -21.54 -0.86 29.43
N ARG A 645 -21.69 -0.84 28.09
CA ARG A 645 -20.95 0.12 27.25
C ARG A 645 -21.76 0.79 26.15
N TRP A 646 -22.98 0.34 25.85
CA TRP A 646 -23.73 0.82 24.69
C TRP A 646 -23.98 2.34 24.70
N PHE A 647 -23.96 3.00 25.86
CA PHE A 647 -24.13 4.45 26.01
C PHE A 647 -22.86 5.26 25.68
N GLU A 648 -21.70 4.63 25.48
CA GLU A 648 -20.44 5.31 25.17
C GLU A 648 -20.37 5.72 23.68
N PRO A 649 -19.71 6.83 23.33
CA PRO A 649 -19.33 7.09 21.93
C PRO A 649 -18.22 6.12 21.49
N ASP A 650 -18.14 5.81 20.19
CA ASP A 650 -17.18 4.87 19.59
C ASP A 650 -16.65 5.38 18.24
N HIS A 651 -15.82 4.60 17.54
CA HIS A 651 -15.22 5.01 16.25
C HIS A 651 -16.00 4.52 15.02
N GLY A 652 -17.20 3.95 15.24
CA GLY A 652 -18.05 3.40 14.19
C GLY A 652 -17.44 2.20 13.46
N ILE A 653 -18.18 1.71 12.46
CA ILE A 653 -17.79 0.56 11.63
C ILE A 653 -16.59 0.85 10.72
N TRP A 654 -16.39 2.12 10.35
CA TRP A 654 -15.34 2.58 9.44
C TRP A 654 -14.04 2.97 10.13
N GLU A 655 -13.94 2.79 11.45
CA GLU A 655 -12.70 2.95 12.20
C GLU A 655 -12.09 4.36 12.07
N ILE A 656 -12.95 5.38 11.96
CA ILE A 656 -12.57 6.76 11.64
C ILE A 656 -11.53 7.24 12.65
N ARG A 657 -10.43 7.84 12.15
CA ARG A 657 -9.31 8.31 12.98
C ARG A 657 -9.55 9.72 13.54
N ASP A 658 -10.78 9.99 13.98
CA ASP A 658 -11.19 11.22 14.67
C ASP A 658 -11.81 10.87 16.04
N ASN A 659 -12.33 11.87 16.74
CA ASN A 659 -12.95 11.71 18.05
C ASN A 659 -14.16 10.76 17.98
N PRO A 660 -14.33 9.88 18.98
CA PRO A 660 -15.49 9.01 19.06
C PRO A 660 -16.82 9.76 19.05
N ARG A 661 -17.83 9.22 18.36
CA ARG A 661 -19.19 9.78 18.27
C ARG A 661 -20.24 8.73 18.58
N HIS A 662 -21.49 9.15 18.77
CA HIS A 662 -22.61 8.22 18.90
C HIS A 662 -23.08 7.77 17.52
N HIS A 663 -22.35 6.80 16.94
CA HIS A 663 -22.65 6.29 15.60
C HIS A 663 -23.94 5.50 15.57
N VAL A 664 -24.83 5.82 14.62
CA VAL A 664 -26.14 5.16 14.49
C VAL A 664 -25.97 3.66 14.27
N TYR A 665 -25.06 3.26 13.38
CA TYR A 665 -24.79 1.84 13.11
C TYR A 665 -24.39 1.07 14.38
N SER A 666 -23.49 1.62 15.20
CA SER A 666 -23.04 0.96 16.42
C SER A 666 -24.17 0.75 17.42
N LYS A 667 -25.08 1.72 17.56
CA LYS A 667 -26.26 1.59 18.43
C LYS A 667 -27.26 0.59 17.88
N VAL A 668 -27.45 0.55 16.55
CA VAL A 668 -28.26 -0.49 15.89
C VAL A 668 -27.68 -1.88 16.16
N MET A 669 -26.37 -2.07 16.08
CA MET A 669 -25.75 -3.37 16.39
C MET A 669 -25.86 -3.75 17.87
N GLY A 670 -25.79 -2.78 18.80
CA GLY A 670 -26.13 -3.01 20.20
C GLY A 670 -27.57 -3.49 20.39
N TRP A 671 -28.54 -2.89 19.67
CA TRP A 671 -29.92 -3.37 19.64
C TRP A 671 -30.04 -4.78 19.05
N VAL A 672 -29.33 -5.07 17.94
CA VAL A 672 -29.32 -6.40 17.31
C VAL A 672 -28.89 -7.47 18.30
N SER A 673 -27.82 -7.24 19.06
CA SER A 673 -27.35 -8.20 20.08
C SER A 673 -28.48 -8.60 21.04
N VAL A 674 -29.19 -7.62 21.60
CA VAL A 674 -30.23 -7.86 22.60
C VAL A 674 -31.50 -8.46 21.97
N ASP A 675 -31.91 -7.95 20.81
CA ASP A 675 -33.09 -8.45 20.10
C ASP A 675 -32.93 -9.91 19.65
N ARG A 676 -31.78 -10.26 19.07
CA ARG A 676 -31.50 -11.65 18.66
C ARG A 676 -31.37 -12.57 19.87
N ALA A 677 -30.79 -12.11 20.98
CA ALA A 677 -30.73 -12.88 22.23
C ALA A 677 -32.12 -13.20 22.80
N LEU A 678 -33.05 -12.23 22.78
CA LEU A 678 -34.44 -12.43 23.21
C LEU A 678 -35.20 -13.40 22.29
N LYS A 679 -34.99 -13.32 20.97
CA LYS A 679 -35.57 -14.26 20.00
C LYS A 679 -35.05 -15.68 20.24
N LEU A 680 -33.74 -15.84 20.37
CA LEU A 680 -33.11 -17.13 20.71
C LEU A 680 -33.67 -17.71 22.01
N ALA A 681 -33.82 -16.89 23.06
CA ALA A 681 -34.39 -17.33 24.32
C ALA A 681 -35.81 -17.90 24.15
N SER A 682 -36.67 -17.15 23.46
CA SER A 682 -38.04 -17.57 23.19
C SER A 682 -38.13 -18.85 22.35
N GLU A 683 -37.30 -18.96 21.31
CA GLU A 683 -37.41 -20.03 20.32
C GLU A 683 -36.75 -21.34 20.72
N PHE A 684 -35.72 -21.28 21.57
CA PHE A 684 -34.92 -22.42 22.02
C PHE A 684 -35.10 -22.70 23.52
N GLY A 685 -36.04 -22.02 24.18
CA GLY A 685 -36.40 -22.28 25.57
C GLY A 685 -35.31 -21.90 26.58
N ARG A 686 -34.50 -20.86 26.28
CA ARG A 686 -33.53 -20.29 27.22
C ARG A 686 -34.18 -19.21 28.07
N THR A 687 -33.58 -18.92 29.22
CA THR A 687 -34.06 -17.85 30.13
C THR A 687 -33.32 -16.56 29.80
N PRO A 688 -34.00 -15.50 29.32
CA PRO A 688 -33.35 -14.22 29.06
C PRO A 688 -32.97 -13.51 30.37
N GLY A 689 -32.00 -12.60 30.30
CA GLY A 689 -31.69 -11.69 31.41
C GLY A 689 -32.90 -10.82 31.78
N PRO A 690 -33.04 -10.44 33.06
CA PRO A 690 -34.25 -9.77 33.56
C PRO A 690 -34.50 -8.40 32.93
N GLU A 691 -33.46 -7.68 32.54
CA GLU A 691 -33.53 -6.29 32.02
C GLU A 691 -33.42 -6.22 30.49
N TRP A 692 -33.24 -7.34 29.79
CA TRP A 692 -32.97 -7.36 28.35
C TRP A 692 -34.08 -6.75 27.50
N THR A 693 -35.34 -6.95 27.89
CA THR A 693 -36.47 -6.36 27.14
C THR A 693 -36.46 -4.83 27.25
N ASP A 694 -36.23 -4.31 28.45
CA ASP A 694 -36.18 -2.87 28.70
C ASP A 694 -34.97 -2.25 27.99
N LEU A 695 -33.80 -2.89 28.07
CA LEU A 695 -32.59 -2.47 27.37
C LEU A 695 -32.78 -2.41 25.84
N ARG A 696 -33.37 -3.45 25.24
CA ARG A 696 -33.66 -3.46 23.80
C ARG A 696 -34.55 -2.27 23.43
N ASP A 697 -35.60 -2.03 24.20
CA ASP A 697 -36.59 -0.99 23.90
C ASP A 697 -36.02 0.42 24.12
N GLU A 698 -35.13 0.58 25.10
CA GLU A 698 -34.36 1.82 25.35
C GLU A 698 -33.47 2.15 24.15
N ILE A 699 -32.59 1.22 23.74
CA ILE A 699 -31.69 1.43 22.60
C ILE A 699 -32.49 1.73 21.32
N ALA A 700 -33.56 0.96 21.06
CA ALA A 700 -34.41 1.17 19.89
C ALA A 700 -35.06 2.57 19.88
N THR A 701 -35.50 3.04 21.05
CA THR A 701 -36.12 4.37 21.17
C THR A 701 -35.09 5.46 20.94
N GLU A 702 -33.92 5.36 21.57
CA GLU A 702 -32.86 6.33 21.39
C GLU A 702 -32.41 6.44 19.93
N VAL A 703 -32.15 5.31 19.25
CA VAL A 703 -31.76 5.31 17.84
C VAL A 703 -32.82 5.97 16.95
N ARG A 704 -34.11 5.69 17.19
CA ARG A 704 -35.21 6.26 16.39
C ARG A 704 -35.38 7.76 16.59
N GLU A 705 -35.10 8.26 17.78
CA GLU A 705 -35.27 9.66 18.15
C GLU A 705 -34.04 10.51 17.83
N GLN A 706 -32.84 10.01 18.13
CA GLN A 706 -31.58 10.74 17.99
C GLN A 706 -30.87 10.49 16.66
N GLY A 707 -31.12 9.34 16.01
CA GLY A 707 -30.48 9.00 14.74
C GLY A 707 -31.10 9.64 13.51
N TRP A 708 -32.35 10.11 13.60
CA TRP A 708 -33.07 10.73 12.48
C TRP A 708 -32.82 12.23 12.44
N ASN A 709 -32.48 12.75 11.25
CA ASN A 709 -32.29 14.17 11.02
C ASN A 709 -33.33 14.72 10.02
N ASP A 710 -34.15 15.67 10.46
CA ASP A 710 -35.21 16.28 9.64
C ASP A 710 -34.68 17.19 8.52
N GLU A 711 -33.49 17.75 8.65
CA GLU A 711 -32.89 18.66 7.65
C GLU A 711 -32.50 17.90 6.39
N VAL A 712 -31.76 16.79 6.56
CA VAL A 712 -31.32 15.93 5.45
C VAL A 712 -32.32 14.81 5.14
N ARG A 713 -33.38 14.67 5.95
CA ARG A 713 -34.41 13.63 5.83
C ARG A 713 -33.83 12.22 5.71
N SER A 714 -32.90 11.90 6.59
CA SER A 714 -32.22 10.61 6.62
C SER A 714 -31.80 10.27 8.04
N TYR A 715 -31.60 8.99 8.30
CA TYR A 715 -30.69 8.60 9.38
C TYR A 715 -29.26 9.00 9.00
N THR A 716 -28.50 9.54 9.95
CA THR A 716 -27.15 10.10 9.75
C THR A 716 -26.05 9.22 10.33
N ALA A 717 -24.79 9.47 9.97
CA ALA A 717 -23.64 8.69 10.41
C ALA A 717 -23.55 8.58 11.95
N ALA A 718 -23.82 9.69 12.64
CA ALA A 718 -23.91 9.79 14.09
C ALA A 718 -25.05 10.74 14.50
N TYR A 719 -25.43 10.70 15.77
CA TYR A 719 -26.52 11.53 16.33
C TYR A 719 -26.27 13.03 16.19
N ASP A 720 -25.01 13.47 16.25
CA ASP A 720 -24.61 14.87 16.24
C ASP A 720 -24.14 15.33 14.85
N GLY A 721 -24.98 15.21 13.82
CA GLY A 721 -24.57 15.63 12.48
C GLY A 721 -25.65 15.55 11.41
N THR A 722 -25.25 15.94 10.20
CA THR A 722 -26.03 15.82 8.96
C THR A 722 -25.35 14.91 7.94
N ASP A 723 -24.19 14.35 8.30
CA ASP A 723 -23.40 13.49 7.43
C ASP A 723 -24.15 12.20 7.10
N LEU A 724 -24.25 11.88 5.81
CA LEU A 724 -24.81 10.61 5.35
C LEU A 724 -23.75 9.52 5.39
N ASP A 725 -24.19 8.30 5.69
CA ASP A 725 -23.37 7.10 5.75
C ASP A 725 -24.20 5.90 5.29
N ALA A 726 -23.65 5.09 4.38
CA ALA A 726 -24.31 3.92 3.84
C ALA A 726 -24.61 2.86 4.93
N ALA A 727 -23.85 2.83 6.02
CA ALA A 727 -24.10 1.94 7.16
C ALA A 727 -25.46 2.20 7.84
N THR A 728 -26.03 3.41 7.69
CA THR A 728 -27.35 3.73 8.26
C THR A 728 -28.49 2.95 7.62
N LEU A 729 -28.29 2.33 6.45
CA LEU A 729 -29.24 1.39 5.85
C LEU A 729 -29.58 0.25 6.83
N PHE A 730 -28.66 -0.12 7.72
CA PHE A 730 -28.89 -1.18 8.72
C PHE A 730 -30.04 -0.91 9.67
N ILE A 731 -30.50 0.32 9.80
CA ILE A 731 -31.68 0.57 10.62
C ILE A 731 -32.90 -0.20 10.08
N GLY A 732 -33.02 -0.35 8.77
CA GLY A 732 -34.03 -1.20 8.13
C GLY A 732 -33.54 -2.63 7.90
N LEU A 733 -32.28 -2.82 7.45
CA LEU A 733 -31.76 -4.18 7.17
C LEU A 733 -31.76 -5.08 8.41
N SER A 734 -31.49 -4.52 9.59
CA SER A 734 -31.52 -5.26 10.86
C SER A 734 -32.94 -5.58 11.37
N GLY A 735 -33.95 -4.87 10.85
CA GLY A 735 -35.34 -4.91 11.31
C GLY A 735 -35.65 -4.02 12.52
N LEU A 736 -34.79 -3.05 12.86
CA LEU A 736 -35.07 -2.10 13.96
C LEU A 736 -36.26 -1.19 13.65
N ILE A 737 -36.39 -0.77 12.39
CA ILE A 737 -37.59 -0.12 11.86
C ILE A 737 -38.26 -0.98 10.79
N ASP A 738 -39.59 -0.83 10.70
CA ASP A 738 -40.37 -1.49 9.66
C ASP A 738 -39.97 -0.93 8.28
N PRO A 739 -39.74 -1.78 7.26
CA PRO A 739 -39.43 -1.31 5.91
C PRO A 739 -40.46 -0.37 5.27
N SER A 740 -41.70 -0.36 5.76
CA SER A 740 -42.75 0.58 5.35
C SER A 740 -42.69 1.95 6.03
N ASP A 741 -41.81 2.15 7.02
CA ASP A 741 -41.57 3.46 7.63
C ASP A 741 -41.00 4.42 6.57
N GLU A 742 -41.67 5.57 6.39
CA GLU A 742 -41.27 6.59 5.41
C GLU A 742 -39.84 7.10 5.62
N ARG A 743 -39.33 7.03 6.86
CA ARG A 743 -37.95 7.41 7.20
C ARG A 743 -36.92 6.41 6.66
N PHE A 744 -37.26 5.12 6.60
CA PHE A 744 -36.38 4.13 5.98
C PHE A 744 -36.26 4.41 4.48
N ALA A 745 -37.39 4.52 3.78
CA ALA A 745 -37.41 4.82 2.36
C ALA A 745 -36.67 6.14 2.03
N ALA A 746 -36.84 7.17 2.86
CA ALA A 746 -36.12 8.42 2.71
C ALA A 746 -34.60 8.24 2.85
N THR A 747 -34.14 7.43 3.80
CA THR A 747 -32.71 7.09 3.99
C THR A 747 -32.15 6.34 2.78
N VAL A 748 -32.88 5.36 2.23
CA VAL A 748 -32.48 4.64 1.01
C VAL A 748 -32.32 5.60 -0.17
N ILE A 749 -33.29 6.50 -0.37
CA ILE A 749 -33.26 7.50 -1.45
C ILE A 749 -32.10 8.48 -1.26
N ALA A 750 -31.84 8.93 -0.03
CA ALA A 750 -30.72 9.83 0.27
C ALA A 750 -29.37 9.17 -0.02
N THR A 751 -29.19 7.91 0.42
CA THR A 751 -27.98 7.12 0.12
C THR A 751 -27.79 6.90 -1.37
N GLU A 752 -28.85 6.57 -2.12
CA GLU A 752 -28.77 6.48 -3.59
C GLU A 752 -28.34 7.81 -4.22
N ALA A 753 -28.96 8.92 -3.82
CA ALA A 753 -28.72 10.22 -4.44
C ALA A 753 -27.30 10.77 -4.17
N GLU A 754 -26.82 10.61 -2.93
CA GLU A 754 -25.60 11.29 -2.47
C GLU A 754 -24.36 10.39 -2.44
N LEU A 755 -24.53 9.08 -2.22
CA LEU A 755 -23.41 8.15 -2.02
C LEU A 755 -23.22 7.15 -3.17
N ARG A 756 -24.21 6.93 -4.04
CA ARG A 756 -24.03 6.02 -5.19
C ARG A 756 -23.27 6.71 -6.32
N SER A 757 -22.34 5.97 -6.95
CA SER A 757 -21.69 6.37 -8.20
C SER A 757 -21.49 5.15 -9.09
N GLY A 758 -22.28 5.06 -10.17
CA GLY A 758 -22.25 3.90 -11.07
C GLY A 758 -22.58 2.58 -10.35
N SER A 759 -21.63 1.64 -10.40
CA SER A 759 -21.70 0.30 -9.81
C SER A 759 -21.39 0.26 -8.31
N THR A 760 -20.96 1.37 -7.71
CA THR A 760 -20.48 1.41 -6.33
C THR A 760 -21.24 2.42 -5.48
N VAL A 761 -21.08 2.30 -4.16
CA VAL A 761 -21.63 3.21 -3.16
C VAL A 761 -20.51 3.56 -2.19
N TYR A 762 -20.25 4.85 -2.00
CA TYR A 762 -19.27 5.34 -1.03
C TYR A 762 -19.73 5.05 0.40
N ARG A 763 -18.79 4.83 1.33
CA ARG A 763 -19.10 4.68 2.75
C ARG A 763 -19.80 5.95 3.25
N TYR A 764 -19.15 7.08 2.99
CA TYR A 764 -19.59 8.44 3.26
C TYR A 764 -18.82 9.42 2.34
N ARG A 765 -19.10 10.73 2.45
CA ARG A 765 -18.37 11.79 1.70
C ARG A 765 -17.88 12.96 2.56
N HIS A 766 -18.06 12.89 3.87
CA HIS A 766 -17.58 13.92 4.79
C HIS A 766 -16.06 13.80 5.04
N ASP A 767 -15.47 14.84 5.62
CA ASP A 767 -14.06 14.86 6.00
C ASP A 767 -13.86 13.98 7.26
N ASP A 768 -13.08 12.92 7.11
CA ASP A 768 -12.75 11.93 8.15
C ASP A 768 -11.40 12.24 8.87
N GLY A 769 -10.81 13.40 8.58
CA GLY A 769 -9.50 13.79 9.11
C GLY A 769 -8.31 13.22 8.33
N LEU A 770 -8.53 12.49 7.23
CA LEU A 770 -7.49 11.97 6.35
C LEU A 770 -7.50 12.66 4.98
N PRO A 771 -6.32 12.99 4.42
CA PRO A 771 -6.25 13.59 3.09
C PRO A 771 -6.57 12.57 1.99
N GLY A 772 -7.02 13.08 0.84
CA GLY A 772 -7.34 12.28 -0.35
C GLY A 772 -8.81 11.88 -0.42
N THR A 773 -9.16 11.02 -1.36
CA THR A 773 -10.49 10.40 -1.48
C THR A 773 -10.41 8.88 -1.29
N GLU A 774 -11.51 8.18 -1.54
CA GLU A 774 -11.60 6.72 -1.57
C GLU A 774 -12.38 6.27 -2.81
N GLY A 775 -12.39 4.97 -3.10
CA GLY A 775 -13.28 4.35 -4.07
C GLY A 775 -14.68 4.09 -3.48
N GLY A 776 -15.60 3.62 -4.31
CA GLY A 776 -16.89 3.16 -3.78
C GLY A 776 -16.78 1.71 -3.30
N PHE A 777 -17.40 1.42 -2.16
CA PHE A 777 -17.28 0.14 -1.46
C PHE A 777 -18.30 -0.88 -2.00
N HIS A 778 -17.84 -2.09 -2.35
CA HIS A 778 -18.73 -3.13 -2.90
C HIS A 778 -19.79 -3.60 -1.89
N LEU A 779 -19.44 -3.66 -0.60
CA LEU A 779 -20.38 -4.01 0.47
C LEU A 779 -21.53 -3.00 0.59
N CYS A 780 -21.22 -1.70 0.49
CA CYS A 780 -22.24 -0.64 0.54
C CYS A 780 -23.20 -0.73 -0.65
N ALA A 781 -22.68 -1.10 -1.84
CA ALA A 781 -23.53 -1.38 -3.00
C ALA A 781 -24.46 -2.58 -2.75
N ALA A 782 -23.96 -3.65 -2.11
CA ALA A 782 -24.77 -4.80 -1.73
C ALA A 782 -25.87 -4.45 -0.70
N TRP A 783 -25.55 -3.63 0.30
CA TRP A 783 -26.54 -3.13 1.26
C TRP A 783 -27.61 -2.29 0.60
N LEU A 784 -27.25 -1.46 -0.39
CA LEU A 784 -28.23 -0.68 -1.16
C LEU A 784 -29.13 -1.57 -2.02
N VAL A 785 -28.60 -2.66 -2.60
CA VAL A 785 -29.42 -3.68 -3.30
C VAL A 785 -30.45 -4.29 -2.36
N GLU A 786 -30.03 -4.71 -1.15
CA GLU A 786 -30.95 -5.27 -0.16
C GLU A 786 -32.00 -4.24 0.29
N ALA A 787 -31.58 -3.00 0.53
CA ALA A 787 -32.47 -1.92 0.93
C ALA A 787 -33.52 -1.59 -0.15
N TYR A 788 -33.13 -1.59 -1.44
CA TYR A 788 -34.08 -1.45 -2.54
C TYR A 788 -35.14 -2.54 -2.52
N LEU A 789 -34.77 -3.79 -2.26
CA LEU A 789 -35.73 -4.88 -2.21
C LEU A 789 -36.74 -4.69 -1.07
N LEU A 790 -36.27 -4.23 0.09
CA LEU A 790 -37.12 -3.94 1.25
C LEU A 790 -38.14 -2.81 1.00
N ILE A 791 -37.78 -1.79 0.21
CA ILE A 791 -38.70 -0.70 -0.16
C ILE A 791 -39.49 -0.98 -1.46
N GLY A 792 -39.40 -2.19 -2.01
CA GLY A 792 -40.12 -2.60 -3.22
C GLY A 792 -39.51 -2.11 -4.56
N ALA A 793 -38.30 -1.57 -4.55
CA ALA A 793 -37.56 -1.05 -5.71
C ALA A 793 -36.74 -2.14 -6.44
N ARG A 794 -37.37 -3.28 -6.77
CA ARG A 794 -36.67 -4.45 -7.31
C ARG A 794 -35.89 -4.20 -8.61
N SER A 795 -36.40 -3.37 -9.52
CA SER A 795 -35.71 -3.09 -10.78
C SER A 795 -34.37 -2.36 -10.57
N GLN A 796 -34.30 -1.47 -9.58
CA GLN A 796 -33.07 -0.80 -9.18
C GLN A 796 -32.08 -1.79 -8.53
N ALA A 797 -32.59 -2.70 -7.69
CA ALA A 797 -31.80 -3.78 -7.10
C ALA A 797 -31.16 -4.69 -8.16
N GLU A 798 -31.95 -5.15 -9.14
CA GLU A 798 -31.46 -5.99 -10.24
C GLU A 798 -30.42 -5.27 -11.11
N ALA A 799 -30.61 -3.97 -11.38
CA ALA A 799 -29.66 -3.18 -12.16
C ALA A 799 -28.34 -2.96 -11.43
N LEU A 800 -28.37 -2.63 -10.13
CA LEU A 800 -27.16 -2.45 -9.33
C LEU A 800 -26.42 -3.78 -9.11
N PHE A 801 -27.15 -4.88 -8.88
CA PHE A 801 -26.53 -6.21 -8.79
C PHE A 801 -25.83 -6.63 -10.09
N ALA A 802 -26.43 -6.37 -11.25
CA ALA A 802 -25.78 -6.65 -12.53
C ALA A 802 -24.46 -5.88 -12.68
N GLN A 803 -24.44 -4.61 -12.28
CA GLN A 803 -23.23 -3.78 -12.27
C GLN A 803 -22.17 -4.28 -11.28
N LEU A 804 -22.57 -4.77 -10.10
CA LEU A 804 -21.66 -5.37 -9.12
C LEU A 804 -21.02 -6.67 -9.68
N VAL A 805 -21.79 -7.48 -10.40
CA VAL A 805 -21.28 -8.69 -11.08
C VAL A 805 -20.25 -8.32 -12.15
N ASP A 806 -20.48 -7.24 -12.91
CA ASP A 806 -19.58 -6.79 -13.97
C ASP A 806 -18.27 -6.19 -13.42
N ALA A 807 -18.26 -5.74 -12.16
CA ALA A 807 -17.06 -5.27 -11.48
C ALA A 807 -16.14 -6.40 -10.99
N ALA A 808 -16.62 -7.66 -10.95
CA ALA A 808 -15.78 -8.79 -10.58
C ALA A 808 -14.67 -9.00 -11.60
N GLY A 809 -13.45 -9.25 -11.10
CA GLY A 809 -12.29 -9.54 -11.94
C GLY A 809 -12.49 -10.78 -12.83
N PRO A 810 -11.63 -11.01 -13.83
CA PRO A 810 -11.77 -12.13 -14.78
C PRO A 810 -11.78 -13.52 -14.14
N THR A 811 -11.25 -13.66 -12.92
CA THR A 811 -11.28 -14.90 -12.12
C THR A 811 -12.41 -14.96 -11.09
N GLY A 812 -13.29 -13.95 -11.10
CA GLY A 812 -14.47 -13.83 -10.24
C GLY A 812 -14.17 -13.30 -8.85
N LEU A 813 -13.02 -12.66 -8.64
CA LEU A 813 -12.60 -12.04 -7.37
C LEU A 813 -12.98 -10.55 -7.30
N LEU A 814 -13.31 -10.07 -6.11
CA LEU A 814 -13.59 -8.66 -5.83
C LEU A 814 -12.61 -8.13 -4.78
N SER A 815 -12.09 -6.93 -5.05
CA SER A 815 -11.35 -6.12 -4.08
C SER A 815 -12.32 -5.47 -3.08
N GLU A 816 -11.80 -4.65 -2.18
CA GLU A 816 -12.58 -3.86 -1.24
C GLU A 816 -13.42 -2.77 -1.90
N GLU A 817 -12.79 -1.96 -2.75
CA GLU A 817 -13.40 -0.82 -3.40
C GLU A 817 -13.21 -0.86 -4.91
N TYR A 818 -13.92 0.04 -5.59
CA TYR A 818 -13.77 0.26 -7.01
C TYR A 818 -13.94 1.74 -7.35
N ASP A 819 -13.02 2.26 -8.17
CA ASP A 819 -13.08 3.61 -8.71
C ASP A 819 -14.00 3.62 -9.95
N PRO A 820 -15.19 4.25 -9.88
CA PRO A 820 -16.11 4.30 -11.00
C PRO A 820 -15.67 5.24 -12.12
N VAL A 821 -14.66 6.09 -11.91
CA VAL A 821 -14.11 7.02 -12.91
C VAL A 821 -12.94 6.38 -13.65
N ALA A 822 -12.00 5.80 -12.91
CA ALA A 822 -10.86 5.10 -13.51
C ALA A 822 -11.20 3.69 -14.01
N GLU A 823 -12.38 3.17 -13.61
CA GLU A 823 -12.85 1.82 -13.88
C GLU A 823 -11.87 0.73 -13.39
N ARG A 824 -11.38 0.89 -12.15
CA ARG A 824 -10.34 0.03 -11.56
C ARG A 824 -10.66 -0.36 -10.12
N SER A 825 -10.25 -1.57 -9.74
CA SER A 825 -10.32 -2.03 -8.35
C SER A 825 -9.31 -1.29 -7.47
N LEU A 826 -9.72 -1.08 -6.22
CA LEU A 826 -9.00 -0.40 -5.15
C LEU A 826 -9.16 -1.18 -3.83
N GLY A 827 -8.31 -0.86 -2.85
CA GLY A 827 -8.26 -1.49 -1.54
C GLY A 827 -7.83 -2.96 -1.56
N ASN A 828 -7.91 -3.63 -0.42
CA ASN A 828 -7.33 -4.98 -0.25
C ASN A 828 -8.04 -6.06 -1.07
N HIS A 829 -7.31 -7.12 -1.46
CA HIS A 829 -7.79 -8.09 -2.46
C HIS A 829 -7.37 -9.56 -2.24
N PRO A 830 -8.28 -10.53 -2.46
CA PRO A 830 -9.73 -10.32 -2.45
C PRO A 830 -10.19 -9.95 -1.03
N GLN A 831 -11.31 -9.24 -0.93
CA GLN A 831 -11.89 -8.83 0.35
C GLN A 831 -13.13 -9.70 0.69
N ALA A 832 -13.24 -10.13 1.95
CA ALA A 832 -14.34 -10.95 2.43
C ALA A 832 -15.71 -10.24 2.28
N TYR A 833 -15.79 -8.97 2.67
CA TYR A 833 -17.02 -8.17 2.58
C TYR A 833 -17.62 -8.10 1.18
N SER A 834 -16.81 -7.84 0.17
CA SER A 834 -17.27 -7.79 -1.22
C SER A 834 -17.89 -9.12 -1.67
N HIS A 835 -17.29 -10.24 -1.28
CA HIS A 835 -17.77 -11.57 -1.64
C HIS A 835 -19.03 -12.00 -0.89
N LEU A 836 -19.15 -11.69 0.41
CA LEU A 836 -20.38 -11.98 1.16
C LEU A 836 -21.54 -11.09 0.72
N GLY A 837 -21.27 -9.82 0.36
CA GLY A 837 -22.28 -8.91 -0.15
C GLY A 837 -22.84 -9.38 -1.50
N LEU A 838 -21.96 -9.83 -2.39
CA LEU A 838 -22.36 -10.41 -3.68
C LEU A 838 -23.22 -11.67 -3.50
N LEU A 839 -22.82 -12.57 -2.59
CA LEU A 839 -23.56 -13.79 -2.29
C LEU A 839 -24.95 -13.49 -1.73
N ARG A 840 -25.03 -12.54 -0.78
CA ARG A 840 -26.28 -12.08 -0.17
C ARG A 840 -27.24 -11.50 -1.21
N CYS A 841 -26.77 -10.66 -2.11
CA CYS A 841 -27.60 -10.09 -3.18
C CYS A 841 -28.19 -11.18 -4.08
N ALA A 842 -27.38 -12.18 -4.45
CA ALA A 842 -27.85 -13.29 -5.29
C ALA A 842 -28.92 -14.14 -4.60
N GLN A 843 -28.82 -14.34 -3.28
CA GLN A 843 -29.84 -15.04 -2.48
C GLN A 843 -31.16 -14.30 -2.45
N LEU A 844 -31.13 -12.97 -2.28
CA LEU A 844 -32.34 -12.15 -2.16
C LEU A 844 -33.05 -11.91 -3.50
N LEU A 845 -32.29 -11.95 -4.60
CA LEU A 845 -32.83 -11.76 -5.96
C LEU A 845 -33.30 -13.06 -6.63
N ALA A 846 -32.90 -14.23 -6.11
CA ALA A 846 -33.41 -15.53 -6.54
C ALA A 846 -34.91 -15.66 -6.28
#